data_AF-A0A1Y4W491-F1
#
_entry.id   AF-A0A1Y4W491-F1
#
_cell.length_a   1.000
_cell.length_b   1.000
_cell.length_c   1.000
_cell.angle_alpha   90.00
_cell.angle_beta   90.00
_cell.angle_gamma   90.00
#
_symmetry.space_group_name_H-M   'P 1'
#
loop_
_entity.id
_entity.type
_entity.pdbx_description
1 polymer ?
#
loop_
_entity_poly.entity_id
_entity_poly.type
_entity_poly.pdbx_seq_one_letter_code
_entity_poly.pdbx_strand_id
1 'polypeptide(L)'
;MIKGEPMKKTALPNLMRQGAALALAILMAVPTVYASAGETKLQTTSELVEGLTYHNTITVNNSSRVESFSMELEEDSQAYPILLQASGTVYGAATINKAVSYAQELGYHVLGAINTDFFSTSSGVPIGIVIEDRIYKSSAEHESAMIITDGQVSLVESPSVTMTLINQSTGKVVAPHHLNKWRSESGGLYVLNEDFSSVSTRTSTPGWYVRMKLVGGNPNDPLGIWGSGEEESTDLTVNSTLTLQVTELIQSSDPITIGEDEYILTAADASGYSETYQSFAVGDLVTLSTSCTNEDLSNCQWAGGVGDVMIRDGKITDTSTWNYLNDGRAPRTALGVKEDGTLLVYAVDGRQSGYSVGLSQKDLADEMLRQGCVWAVNLDGGGSTAISVWLPGQSGPTVRNLPSDGKPRSCATYLLLVTEETGDGEADRLALKEDGLVVLTGSSVTLPQAVAVDSGLNPLDEEIDDLRITSKENLGDIEDGVYTAGDRAGTDTLKLSSRHLDAEGTAQIHVVDTLTSLTISREGSTSALSSITVKPGETVQLAATGSYWNRTALRDWDPVTWTVKGDVGTVDENGLFTAGKEGSGSITATAGGVSQTISISFTNVHTDVTPDHWSYEAVEYCYSHGIVGGISSTEFGRDYQIRRGDFMLMLYGAVGKPAVQTGCTFTDVSSGDYYYTALAWGQSVGLASGTGDGAYSPTQPITREQAFTILRQAMPLLGKECPDASLTVLDQFSDKDQIADYAKGHTATLVAQGIVSGKGTGVDPKGNLTRAEMAALIYQIMTYTPITDVPTDPESEQPVEPEQPTEPEEPQEPEEPQEPEQPGQSELPDPSEYTLSMKLSEVTLASGESRQLSVSLDPEWENAQITWSSDAPGTAPVTANGVVTNIFPGSGTAAVTITASWNGLTAKCTVYCQQAALTGTVVNAESGLNVRSGPGTDNAVVGSLANGTRVVVLKAENGWCHVLYLNKSGQAAMGYVSGQYIQLTQLSQSGQTDQGSQDTQTSEESQTSQNSQGSQDIRS
;
A
#
# COMPACT_ATOMS: atom_id res chain seq x y z
N MET A 1 -7.42 38.19 -20.62
CA MET A 1 -8.23 36.95 -20.51
C MET A 1 -9.53 37.25 -19.77
N ILE A 2 -10.55 37.64 -20.53
CA ILE A 2 -11.93 37.72 -20.05
C ILE A 2 -12.48 36.29 -20.20
N LYS A 3 -12.72 35.61 -19.07
CA LYS A 3 -13.44 34.33 -19.06
C LYS A 3 -14.76 34.52 -19.81
N GLY A 4 -15.06 33.64 -20.77
CA GLY A 4 -16.34 33.64 -21.50
C GLY A 4 -17.53 33.69 -20.52
N GLU A 5 -18.56 34.46 -20.87
CA GLU A 5 -19.72 34.70 -20.01
C GLU A 5 -20.38 33.38 -19.53
N PRO A 6 -20.83 33.32 -18.27
CA PRO A 6 -21.40 32.12 -17.67
C PRO A 6 -22.80 31.82 -18.24
N MET A 7 -23.01 30.55 -18.60
CA MET A 7 -24.30 29.99 -18.99
C MET A 7 -25.28 30.06 -17.80
N LYS A 8 -26.19 31.03 -17.80
CA LYS A 8 -27.36 31.03 -16.89
C LYS A 8 -28.42 30.06 -17.42
N LYS A 9 -28.28 28.76 -17.12
CA LYS A 9 -29.41 27.81 -17.20
C LYS A 9 -30.29 28.00 -15.98
N THR A 10 -31.56 28.27 -16.21
CA THR A 10 -32.53 28.65 -15.16
C THR A 10 -33.00 27.38 -14.44
N ALA A 11 -32.71 27.26 -13.14
CA ALA A 11 -33.17 26.14 -12.31
C ALA A 11 -34.71 26.06 -12.32
N LEU A 12 -35.26 24.88 -12.65
CA LEU A 12 -36.69 24.60 -12.48
C LEU A 12 -37.03 24.34 -10.99
N PRO A 13 -38.25 24.65 -10.54
CA PRO A 13 -38.61 24.60 -9.12
C PRO A 13 -38.68 23.17 -8.54
N ASN A 14 -38.27 23.04 -7.27
CA ASN A 14 -38.10 21.85 -6.40
C ASN A 14 -39.12 20.70 -6.50
N LEU A 15 -40.34 20.91 -7.03
CA LEU A 15 -41.38 19.88 -7.11
C LEU A 15 -41.21 18.91 -8.27
N MET A 16 -40.45 19.26 -9.32
CA MET A 16 -40.11 18.34 -10.42
C MET A 16 -38.84 17.50 -10.13
N ARG A 17 -37.94 18.00 -9.27
CA ARG A 17 -36.69 17.31 -8.85
C ARG A 17 -36.94 15.94 -8.22
N GLN A 18 -38.07 15.76 -7.54
CA GLN A 18 -38.41 14.53 -6.82
C GLN A 18 -39.12 13.46 -7.70
N GLY A 19 -39.59 13.84 -8.90
CA GLY A 19 -40.33 12.95 -9.80
C GLY A 19 -39.46 12.21 -10.82
N ALA A 20 -38.34 12.81 -11.24
CA ALA A 20 -37.45 12.26 -12.28
C ALA A 20 -36.61 11.07 -11.75
N ALA A 21 -36.02 11.21 -10.55
CA ALA A 21 -35.25 10.14 -9.90
C ALA A 21 -36.07 8.86 -9.64
N LEU A 22 -37.40 8.98 -9.46
CA LEU A 22 -38.30 7.85 -9.20
C LEU A 22 -38.72 7.12 -10.49
N ALA A 23 -38.73 7.81 -11.64
CA ALA A 23 -39.14 7.22 -12.91
C ALA A 23 -38.03 6.41 -13.58
N LEU A 24 -36.76 6.79 -13.38
CA LEU A 24 -35.60 6.11 -13.95
C LEU A 24 -35.28 4.78 -13.23
N ALA A 25 -35.48 4.72 -11.90
CA ALA A 25 -35.27 3.50 -11.10
C ALA A 25 -36.25 2.36 -11.44
N ILE A 26 -37.44 2.67 -11.98
CA ILE A 26 -38.50 1.67 -12.25
C ILE A 26 -38.34 1.03 -13.65
N LEU A 27 -37.58 1.63 -14.57
CA LEU A 27 -37.44 1.11 -15.95
C LEU A 27 -36.28 0.12 -16.18
N MET A 28 -35.32 -0.01 -15.26
CA MET A 28 -34.14 -0.88 -15.44
C MET A 28 -34.30 -2.32 -14.95
N ALA A 29 -35.49 -2.72 -14.47
CA ALA A 29 -35.76 -4.07 -13.97
C ALA A 29 -36.34 -5.04 -15.02
N VAL A 30 -36.03 -4.89 -16.31
CA VAL A 30 -36.47 -5.82 -17.35
C VAL A 30 -35.33 -6.79 -17.70
N PRO A 31 -35.49 -8.11 -17.49
CA PRO A 31 -34.46 -9.08 -17.85
C PRO A 31 -34.36 -9.18 -19.38
N THR A 32 -33.32 -8.62 -19.98
CA THR A 32 -33.03 -8.79 -21.40
C THR A 32 -32.21 -10.06 -21.61
N VAL A 33 -32.90 -11.09 -22.10
CA VAL A 33 -32.32 -12.33 -22.61
C VAL A 33 -31.51 -12.00 -23.87
N TYR A 34 -30.19 -11.93 -23.78
CA TYR A 34 -29.18 -12.34 -24.79
C TYR A 34 -27.79 -12.23 -24.13
N ALA A 35 -27.25 -13.35 -23.63
CA ALA A 35 -25.98 -13.37 -22.89
C ALA A 35 -24.77 -13.50 -23.83
N SER A 36 -24.17 -12.38 -24.22
CA SER A 36 -22.80 -12.32 -24.74
C SER A 36 -21.84 -11.58 -23.80
N ALA A 37 -22.33 -10.57 -23.06
CA ALA A 37 -21.54 -9.84 -22.07
C ALA A 37 -21.48 -10.49 -20.67
N GLY A 38 -22.40 -11.41 -20.37
CA GLY A 38 -22.44 -12.19 -19.14
C GLY A 38 -23.73 -11.96 -18.34
N GLU A 39 -23.97 -12.81 -17.34
CA GLU A 39 -25.11 -12.68 -16.43
C GLU A 39 -24.77 -11.71 -15.30
N THR A 40 -25.54 -10.64 -15.11
CA THR A 40 -25.38 -9.71 -13.98
C THR A 40 -25.68 -10.41 -12.66
N LYS A 41 -24.75 -10.30 -11.70
CA LYS A 41 -24.89 -10.85 -10.35
C LYS A 41 -25.08 -9.78 -9.30
N LEU A 42 -24.39 -8.66 -9.44
CA LEU A 42 -24.52 -7.48 -8.59
C LEU A 42 -24.40 -6.23 -9.46
N GLN A 43 -25.21 -5.22 -9.18
CA GLN A 43 -25.07 -3.90 -9.76
C GLN A 43 -25.45 -2.87 -8.71
N THR A 44 -24.48 -2.05 -8.30
CA THR A 44 -24.70 -0.90 -7.44
C THR A 44 -24.82 0.34 -8.32
N THR A 45 -25.80 1.19 -8.04
CA THR A 45 -26.08 2.42 -8.79
C THR A 45 -26.08 3.62 -7.85
N SER A 46 -25.39 4.68 -8.23
CA SER A 46 -25.31 5.93 -7.47
C SER A 46 -25.46 7.13 -8.40
N GLU A 47 -26.41 8.01 -8.13
CA GLU A 47 -26.53 9.31 -8.81
C GLU A 47 -25.50 10.28 -8.20
N LEU A 48 -24.57 10.78 -9.03
CA LEU A 48 -23.51 11.68 -8.61
C LEU A 48 -24.00 13.12 -8.57
N VAL A 49 -24.65 13.58 -9.63
CA VAL A 49 -25.41 14.82 -9.71
C VAL A 49 -26.60 14.55 -10.64
N GLU A 50 -27.56 15.47 -10.71
CA GLU A 50 -28.71 15.33 -11.62
C GLU A 50 -28.23 15.07 -13.07
N GLY A 51 -28.65 13.95 -13.64
CA GLY A 51 -28.29 13.49 -14.98
C GLY A 51 -26.89 12.88 -15.12
N LEU A 52 -26.16 12.62 -14.02
CA LEU A 52 -24.91 11.85 -14.04
C LEU A 52 -24.98 10.67 -13.07
N THR A 53 -25.07 9.46 -13.62
CA THR A 53 -25.21 8.21 -12.84
C THR A 53 -23.96 7.34 -12.97
N TYR A 54 -23.52 6.76 -11.86
CA TYR A 54 -22.44 5.77 -11.81
C TYR A 54 -22.98 4.36 -11.52
N HIS A 55 -22.37 3.35 -12.14
CA HIS A 55 -22.63 1.94 -11.85
C HIS A 55 -21.35 1.15 -11.59
N ASN A 56 -21.38 0.28 -10.58
CA ASN A 56 -20.43 -0.84 -10.42
C ASN A 56 -21.16 -2.16 -10.64
N THR A 57 -20.72 -2.95 -11.62
CA THR A 57 -21.40 -4.17 -12.03
C THR A 57 -20.46 -5.37 -11.99
N ILE A 58 -20.90 -6.44 -11.33
CA ILE A 58 -20.26 -7.75 -11.38
C ILE A 58 -21.11 -8.66 -12.28
N THR A 59 -20.49 -9.16 -13.34
CA THR A 59 -21.10 -10.10 -14.28
C THR A 59 -20.33 -11.42 -14.32
N VAL A 60 -21.01 -12.47 -14.78
CA VAL A 60 -20.42 -13.78 -15.07
C VAL A 60 -20.44 -13.98 -16.57
N ASN A 61 -19.27 -13.87 -17.19
CA ASN A 61 -19.07 -14.10 -18.61
C ASN A 61 -18.31 -15.42 -18.79
N ASN A 62 -18.94 -16.41 -19.44
CA ASN A 62 -18.34 -17.74 -19.67
C ASN A 62 -17.76 -18.36 -18.39
N SER A 63 -18.58 -18.42 -17.33
CA SER A 63 -18.23 -18.93 -15.99
C SER A 63 -17.14 -18.16 -15.27
N SER A 64 -16.72 -17.01 -15.79
CA SER A 64 -15.65 -16.19 -15.23
C SER A 64 -16.20 -14.85 -14.76
N ARG A 65 -15.74 -14.41 -13.59
CA ARG A 65 -16.11 -13.13 -13.02
C ARG A 65 -15.52 -11.98 -13.83
N VAL A 66 -16.35 -11.00 -14.16
CA VAL A 66 -15.95 -9.72 -14.77
C VAL A 66 -16.50 -8.60 -13.91
N GLU A 67 -15.65 -7.64 -13.56
CA GLU A 67 -16.07 -6.43 -12.87
C GLU A 67 -15.89 -5.22 -13.78
N SER A 68 -16.93 -4.38 -13.79
CA SER A 68 -17.06 -3.25 -14.69
C SER A 68 -17.63 -2.04 -13.98
N PHE A 69 -17.34 -0.89 -14.54
CA PHE A 69 -17.61 0.42 -13.97
C PHE A 69 -18.07 1.32 -15.10
N SER A 70 -19.15 2.06 -14.90
CA SER A 70 -19.66 2.98 -15.92
C SER A 70 -20.15 4.28 -15.33
N MET A 71 -20.12 5.32 -16.15
CA MET A 71 -20.84 6.56 -15.89
C MET A 71 -21.71 6.89 -17.10
N GLU A 72 -22.97 7.23 -16.84
CA GLU A 72 -23.95 7.67 -17.82
C GLU A 72 -24.23 9.16 -17.60
N LEU A 73 -23.96 9.96 -18.62
CA LEU A 73 -24.15 11.40 -18.64
C LEU A 73 -25.27 11.77 -19.62
N GLU A 74 -26.41 12.17 -19.09
CA GLU A 74 -27.59 12.61 -19.86
C GLU A 74 -27.33 13.97 -20.54
N GLU A 75 -28.03 14.26 -21.64
CA GLU A 75 -27.83 15.49 -22.44
C GLU A 75 -28.08 16.79 -21.64
N ASP A 76 -29.01 16.75 -20.68
CA ASP A 76 -29.38 17.87 -19.81
C ASP A 76 -28.77 17.79 -18.40
N SER A 77 -27.75 16.95 -18.22
CA SER A 77 -27.01 16.82 -16.96
C SER A 77 -26.46 18.16 -16.43
N GLN A 78 -26.33 18.24 -15.11
CA GLN A 78 -25.57 19.31 -14.45
C GLN A 78 -24.05 19.19 -14.71
N ALA A 79 -23.59 17.98 -15.06
CA ALA A 79 -22.22 17.74 -15.45
C ALA A 79 -22.04 17.84 -16.97
N TYR A 80 -20.80 18.03 -17.41
CA TYR A 80 -20.43 18.03 -18.82
C TYR A 80 -19.02 17.45 -19.01
N PRO A 81 -18.71 16.90 -20.20
CA PRO A 81 -17.42 16.29 -20.45
C PRO A 81 -16.40 17.32 -20.93
N ILE A 82 -15.13 17.16 -20.54
CA ILE A 82 -13.97 17.87 -21.07
C ILE A 82 -12.82 16.87 -21.35
N LEU A 83 -11.86 17.26 -22.18
CA LEU A 83 -10.63 16.48 -22.42
C LEU A 83 -9.39 17.26 -21.98
N LEU A 84 -8.43 16.55 -21.40
CA LEU A 84 -7.16 17.14 -20.93
C LEU A 84 -5.97 16.18 -21.11
N GLN A 85 -4.82 16.77 -21.40
CA GLN A 85 -3.48 16.19 -21.32
C GLN A 85 -2.95 16.30 -19.91
N ALA A 86 -2.82 15.17 -19.24
CA ALA A 86 -2.55 15.15 -17.80
C ALA A 86 -1.14 15.63 -17.42
N SER A 87 -0.20 15.67 -18.38
CA SER A 87 1.16 16.22 -18.20
C SER A 87 1.25 17.73 -18.42
N GLY A 88 0.17 18.39 -18.87
CA GLY A 88 0.16 19.80 -19.27
C GLY A 88 0.80 20.09 -20.64
N THR A 89 1.50 19.11 -21.23
CA THR A 89 2.05 19.14 -22.59
C THR A 89 1.82 17.81 -23.30
N VAL A 90 1.83 17.82 -24.63
CA VAL A 90 1.68 16.65 -25.51
C VAL A 90 2.78 15.62 -25.28
N TYR A 91 4.01 16.06 -24.99
CA TYR A 91 5.10 15.19 -24.59
C TYR A 91 5.04 14.93 -23.09
N GLY A 92 4.60 13.74 -22.72
CA GLY A 92 4.49 13.31 -21.34
C GLY A 92 3.24 12.50 -21.12
N ALA A 93 3.18 11.83 -19.99
CA ALA A 93 2.00 11.12 -19.54
C ALA A 93 1.91 11.25 -18.03
N ALA A 94 0.68 11.30 -17.51
CA ALA A 94 0.46 11.30 -16.07
C ALA A 94 -0.69 10.38 -15.69
N THR A 95 -0.76 9.98 -14.42
CA THR A 95 -1.81 9.09 -13.92
C THR A 95 -3.16 9.81 -13.90
N ILE A 96 -4.25 9.04 -13.86
CA ILE A 96 -5.60 9.61 -13.77
C ILE A 96 -5.76 10.54 -12.57
N ASN A 97 -5.14 10.23 -11.44
CA ASN A 97 -5.19 11.07 -10.24
C ASN A 97 -4.47 12.40 -10.47
N LYS A 98 -3.33 12.39 -11.18
CA LYS A 98 -2.67 13.64 -11.55
C LYS A 98 -3.49 14.44 -12.56
N ALA A 99 -4.20 13.79 -13.47
CA ALA A 99 -5.14 14.45 -14.39
C ALA A 99 -6.28 15.14 -13.63
N VAL A 100 -6.89 14.45 -12.66
CA VAL A 100 -7.94 15.00 -11.79
C VAL A 100 -7.41 16.18 -10.97
N SER A 101 -6.25 16.04 -10.31
CA SER A 101 -5.65 17.15 -9.56
C SER A 101 -5.29 18.33 -10.45
N TYR A 102 -4.76 18.08 -11.65
CA TYR A 102 -4.44 19.15 -12.61
C TYR A 102 -5.69 19.88 -13.08
N ALA A 103 -6.78 19.18 -13.38
CA ALA A 103 -8.05 19.80 -13.73
C ALA A 103 -8.63 20.64 -12.58
N GLN A 104 -8.54 20.15 -11.33
CA GLN A 104 -8.93 20.93 -10.15
C GLN A 104 -8.06 22.18 -9.96
N GLU A 105 -6.75 22.09 -10.22
CA GLU A 105 -5.83 23.24 -10.21
C GLU A 105 -6.20 24.29 -11.28
N LEU A 106 -6.76 23.85 -12.42
CA LEU A 106 -7.31 24.73 -13.46
C LEU A 106 -8.68 25.33 -13.08
N GLY A 107 -9.27 24.91 -11.96
CA GLY A 107 -10.54 25.41 -11.43
C GLY A 107 -11.77 24.59 -11.81
N TYR A 108 -11.61 23.41 -12.40
CA TYR A 108 -12.74 22.51 -12.68
C TYR A 108 -13.14 21.71 -11.44
N HIS A 109 -14.45 21.56 -11.21
CA HIS A 109 -14.97 20.64 -10.20
C HIS A 109 -15.18 19.26 -10.84
N VAL A 110 -14.26 18.33 -10.61
CA VAL A 110 -14.23 17.03 -11.28
C VAL A 110 -15.07 16.02 -10.53
N LEU A 111 -16.06 15.41 -11.20
CA LEU A 111 -16.92 14.36 -10.63
C LEU A 111 -16.47 12.96 -11.06
N GLY A 112 -15.92 12.84 -12.27
CA GLY A 112 -15.43 11.58 -12.80
C GLY A 112 -14.33 11.76 -13.83
N ALA A 113 -13.54 10.72 -14.06
CA ALA A 113 -12.52 10.69 -15.11
C ALA A 113 -12.29 9.29 -15.65
N ILE A 114 -11.85 9.18 -16.90
CA ILE A 114 -11.48 7.92 -17.57
C ILE A 114 -10.37 8.16 -18.60
N ASN A 115 -9.48 7.18 -18.79
CA ASN A 115 -8.41 7.25 -19.79
C ASN A 115 -8.98 7.19 -21.23
N THR A 116 -8.27 7.76 -22.21
CA THR A 116 -8.79 7.87 -23.60
C THR A 116 -7.83 7.36 -24.67
N ASP A 117 -7.03 8.24 -25.26
CA ASP A 117 -6.27 8.01 -26.50
C ASP A 117 -5.20 6.94 -26.35
N PHE A 118 -4.86 6.31 -27.46
CA PHE A 118 -3.62 5.56 -27.57
C PHE A 118 -2.44 6.52 -27.61
N PHE A 119 -1.28 6.06 -27.14
CA PHE A 119 -0.10 6.90 -27.04
C PHE A 119 1.17 6.09 -27.13
N SER A 120 2.26 6.76 -27.48
CA SER A 120 3.59 6.18 -27.40
C SER A 120 3.99 6.04 -25.93
N THR A 121 4.07 4.80 -25.42
CA THR A 121 4.42 4.54 -24.01
C THR A 121 5.84 4.99 -23.63
N SER A 122 6.72 5.27 -24.60
CA SER A 122 8.08 5.75 -24.35
C SER A 122 8.15 7.28 -24.19
N SER A 123 7.26 8.03 -24.84
CA SER A 123 7.28 9.50 -24.88
C SER A 123 6.05 10.14 -24.24
N GLY A 124 4.95 9.40 -24.07
CA GLY A 124 3.65 9.92 -23.66
C GLY A 124 2.87 10.61 -24.78
N VAL A 125 3.44 10.74 -25.99
CA VAL A 125 2.80 11.48 -27.09
C VAL A 125 1.54 10.73 -27.56
N PRO A 126 0.35 11.38 -27.57
CA PRO A 126 -0.90 10.81 -28.07
C PRO A 126 -0.80 10.50 -29.57
N ILE A 127 -1.51 9.47 -30.03
CA ILE A 127 -1.59 9.10 -31.45
C ILE A 127 -2.65 9.94 -32.15
N GLY A 128 -3.83 10.09 -31.54
CA GLY A 128 -4.92 10.89 -32.10
C GLY A 128 -4.73 12.39 -31.97
N ILE A 129 -5.77 13.09 -32.40
CA ILE A 129 -5.84 14.55 -32.32
C ILE A 129 -5.98 15.00 -30.87
N VAL A 130 -5.45 16.18 -30.54
CA VAL A 130 -5.75 16.85 -29.27
C VAL A 130 -6.19 18.29 -29.54
N ILE A 131 -7.41 18.60 -29.11
CA ILE A 131 -7.91 19.97 -28.99
C ILE A 131 -8.35 20.17 -27.54
N GLU A 132 -7.85 21.23 -26.91
CA GLU A 132 -8.18 21.59 -25.52
C GLU A 132 -8.63 23.04 -25.47
N ASP A 133 -9.88 23.26 -25.06
CA ASP A 133 -10.51 24.58 -25.04
C ASP A 133 -10.27 25.37 -26.35
N ARG A 134 -10.58 24.71 -27.47
CA ARG A 134 -10.42 25.18 -28.87
C ARG A 134 -8.98 25.28 -29.39
N ILE A 135 -7.97 25.15 -28.54
CA ILE A 135 -6.56 25.19 -28.96
C ILE A 135 -6.21 23.87 -29.62
N TYR A 136 -5.77 23.91 -30.88
CA TYR A 136 -5.33 22.75 -31.64
C TYR A 136 -3.90 22.39 -31.25
N LYS A 137 -3.76 21.45 -30.31
CA LYS A 137 -2.48 21.09 -29.68
C LYS A 137 -1.75 19.94 -30.35
N SER A 138 -2.43 19.01 -31.03
CA SER A 138 -1.74 17.88 -31.70
C SER A 138 -2.56 17.35 -32.86
N SER A 139 -1.89 17.01 -33.97
CA SER A 139 -2.53 16.43 -35.17
C SER A 139 -2.95 14.97 -34.96
N ALA A 140 -3.76 14.40 -35.85
CA ALA A 140 -4.11 12.97 -35.82
C ALA A 140 -3.11 12.11 -36.63
N GLU A 141 -2.72 10.95 -36.11
CA GLU A 141 -1.94 9.91 -36.83
C GLU A 141 -2.81 8.67 -37.13
N HIS A 142 -3.91 8.88 -37.86
CA HIS A 142 -4.84 7.83 -38.36
C HIS A 142 -5.92 7.31 -37.40
N GLU A 143 -5.97 7.80 -36.16
CA GLU A 143 -7.05 7.46 -35.22
C GLU A 143 -8.33 8.26 -35.49
N SER A 144 -9.46 7.68 -35.11
CA SER A 144 -10.73 8.42 -35.01
C SER A 144 -10.65 9.44 -33.86
N ALA A 145 -11.57 10.39 -33.79
CA ALA A 145 -11.65 11.34 -32.69
C ALA A 145 -13.04 11.39 -32.08
N MET A 146 -13.08 11.43 -30.74
CA MET A 146 -14.24 11.96 -30.03
C MET A 146 -14.14 13.49 -30.07
N ILE A 147 -15.27 14.13 -30.31
CA ILE A 147 -15.40 15.58 -30.39
C ILE A 147 -16.42 16.03 -29.35
N ILE A 148 -16.10 17.09 -28.62
CA ILE A 148 -17.01 17.69 -27.64
C ILE A 148 -17.33 19.11 -28.08
N THR A 149 -18.61 19.34 -28.37
CA THR A 149 -19.16 20.64 -28.74
C THR A 149 -20.34 20.98 -27.84
N ASP A 150 -20.24 22.06 -27.08
CA ASP A 150 -21.28 22.53 -26.14
C ASP A 150 -21.77 21.42 -25.18
N GLY A 151 -20.83 20.60 -24.70
CA GLY A 151 -21.10 19.48 -23.78
C GLY A 151 -21.57 18.19 -24.46
N GLN A 152 -21.87 18.21 -25.76
CA GLN A 152 -22.30 17.03 -26.50
C GLN A 152 -21.12 16.30 -27.13
N VAL A 153 -21.12 14.96 -27.07
CA VAL A 153 -20.07 14.11 -27.64
C VAL A 153 -20.49 13.56 -29.00
N SER A 154 -19.62 13.72 -29.99
CA SER A 154 -19.78 13.14 -31.34
C SER A 154 -18.51 12.43 -31.79
N LEU A 155 -18.59 11.70 -32.91
CA LEU A 155 -17.52 10.87 -33.45
C LEU A 155 -17.13 11.30 -34.88
N VAL A 156 -15.84 11.55 -35.08
CA VAL A 156 -15.24 11.80 -36.40
C VAL A 156 -14.22 10.70 -36.71
N GLU A 157 -14.50 9.84 -37.69
CA GLU A 157 -13.68 8.63 -37.96
C GLU A 157 -12.37 8.91 -38.74
N SER A 158 -12.21 10.13 -39.26
CA SER A 158 -11.01 10.54 -40.01
C SER A 158 -10.74 12.03 -39.79
N PRO A 159 -10.42 12.44 -38.56
CA PRO A 159 -10.18 13.83 -38.23
C PRO A 159 -8.96 14.34 -39.03
N SER A 160 -9.13 15.47 -39.71
CA SER A 160 -8.07 16.06 -40.52
C SER A 160 -8.12 17.59 -40.46
N VAL A 161 -7.02 18.18 -40.02
CA VAL A 161 -6.78 19.62 -40.06
C VAL A 161 -5.57 19.85 -40.94
N THR A 162 -5.76 20.54 -42.06
CA THR A 162 -4.67 20.88 -42.98
C THR A 162 -3.91 22.07 -42.45
N MET A 163 -2.59 21.93 -42.34
CA MET A 163 -1.69 23.02 -41.97
C MET A 163 -0.92 23.53 -43.18
N THR A 164 -0.81 24.84 -43.30
CA THR A 164 -0.04 25.49 -44.37
C THR A 164 0.83 26.60 -43.79
N LEU A 165 2.10 26.61 -44.16
CA LEU A 165 3.04 27.70 -43.95
C LEU A 165 3.29 28.38 -45.29
N ILE A 166 2.96 29.67 -45.39
CA ILE A 166 3.19 30.49 -46.59
C ILE A 166 4.25 31.52 -46.24
N ASN A 167 5.43 31.38 -46.83
CA ASN A 167 6.47 32.40 -46.74
C ASN A 167 6.03 33.61 -47.58
N GLN A 168 5.77 34.73 -46.92
CA GLN A 168 5.23 35.94 -47.55
C GLN A 168 6.25 36.64 -48.45
N SER A 169 7.55 36.48 -48.16
CA SER A 169 8.64 37.04 -48.97
C SER A 169 8.79 36.32 -50.31
N THR A 170 8.66 34.99 -50.31
CA THR A 170 8.96 34.15 -51.47
C THR A 170 7.72 33.59 -52.17
N GLY A 171 6.56 33.63 -51.51
CA GLY A 171 5.34 32.95 -51.94
C GLY A 171 5.42 31.42 -51.83
N LYS A 172 6.49 30.87 -51.24
CA LYS A 172 6.64 29.42 -51.09
C LYS A 172 5.61 28.90 -50.09
N VAL A 173 4.93 27.84 -50.50
CA VAL A 173 3.97 27.11 -49.67
C VAL A 173 4.60 25.81 -49.19
N VAL A 174 4.51 25.56 -47.88
CA VAL A 174 4.92 24.32 -47.21
C VAL A 174 3.69 23.78 -46.49
N ALA A 175 3.40 22.49 -46.61
CA ALA A 175 2.32 21.82 -45.91
C ALA A 175 2.93 20.82 -44.91
N PRO A 176 3.11 21.21 -43.63
CA PRO A 176 3.54 20.27 -42.61
C PRO A 176 2.55 19.12 -42.44
N HIS A 177 3.07 17.95 -42.09
CA HIS A 177 2.26 16.74 -41.91
C HIS A 177 1.77 16.60 -40.47
N HIS A 178 2.58 17.05 -39.51
CA HIS A 178 2.36 16.80 -38.10
C HIS A 178 2.46 18.08 -37.26
N LEU A 179 1.58 18.20 -36.27
CA LEU A 179 1.66 19.19 -35.19
C LEU A 179 1.95 18.49 -33.88
N ASN A 180 3.03 18.89 -33.20
CA ASN A 180 3.41 18.39 -31.89
C ASN A 180 3.44 16.86 -31.80
N LYS A 181 3.97 16.22 -32.84
CA LYS A 181 4.27 14.79 -32.84
C LYS A 181 5.75 14.54 -32.75
N TRP A 182 6.10 13.36 -32.27
CA TRP A 182 7.48 12.92 -32.23
C TRP A 182 8.07 12.86 -33.65
N ARG A 183 9.16 13.59 -33.88
CA ARG A 183 9.80 13.67 -35.19
C ARG A 183 10.42 12.33 -35.59
N SER A 184 9.83 11.65 -36.58
CA SER A 184 10.38 10.41 -37.13
C SER A 184 11.66 10.64 -37.94
N GLU A 185 12.60 9.70 -37.84
CA GLU A 185 13.80 9.65 -38.69
C GLU A 185 13.47 9.31 -40.14
N SER A 186 12.42 8.51 -40.35
CA SER A 186 12.07 7.93 -41.63
C SER A 186 11.31 8.87 -42.57
N GLY A 187 10.86 10.03 -42.08
CA GLY A 187 10.17 11.04 -42.90
C GLY A 187 9.18 11.92 -42.13
N GLY A 188 8.73 12.98 -42.82
CA GLY A 188 7.71 13.92 -42.34
C GLY A 188 8.23 15.34 -42.12
N LEU A 189 7.30 16.30 -42.13
CA LEU A 189 7.52 17.70 -41.76
C LEU A 189 6.69 17.98 -40.51
N TYR A 190 7.33 18.49 -39.46
CA TYR A 190 6.74 18.64 -38.13
C TYR A 190 6.76 20.11 -37.75
N VAL A 191 5.67 20.62 -37.19
CA VAL A 191 5.64 21.88 -36.47
C VAL A 191 5.56 21.54 -34.98
N LEU A 192 6.49 22.08 -34.19
CA LEU A 192 6.52 21.93 -32.75
C LEU A 192 6.39 23.31 -32.09
N ASN A 193 5.53 23.44 -31.08
CA ASN A 193 5.40 24.63 -30.23
C ASN A 193 5.49 24.22 -28.74
N GLU A 194 5.23 25.15 -27.83
CA GLU A 194 5.32 24.90 -26.39
C GLU A 194 4.32 23.85 -25.87
N ASP A 195 3.18 23.66 -26.53
CA ASP A 195 2.25 22.57 -26.21
C ASP A 195 2.90 21.21 -26.41
N PHE A 196 3.91 21.07 -27.27
CA PHE A 196 4.66 19.84 -27.37
C PHE A 196 5.42 19.52 -26.09
N SER A 197 6.25 20.45 -25.61
CA SER A 197 7.08 20.24 -24.42
C SER A 197 7.66 21.57 -23.95
N SER A 198 7.59 21.81 -22.63
CA SER A 198 8.22 22.97 -21.96
C SER A 198 9.75 22.92 -21.88
N VAL A 199 10.37 21.85 -22.37
CA VAL A 199 11.83 21.65 -22.31
C VAL A 199 12.51 21.87 -23.67
N SER A 200 12.15 21.08 -24.68
CA SER A 200 12.74 21.13 -26.01
C SER A 200 11.93 20.35 -27.05
N THR A 201 12.40 20.30 -28.30
CA THR A 201 11.90 19.46 -29.38
C THR A 201 12.04 17.96 -29.12
N ARG A 202 12.75 17.54 -28.06
CA ARG A 202 13.01 16.13 -27.68
C ARG A 202 13.59 15.23 -28.79
N THR A 203 14.08 15.81 -29.89
CA THR A 203 14.62 15.08 -31.04
C THR A 203 15.94 14.41 -30.72
N SER A 204 16.12 13.16 -31.14
CA SER A 204 17.35 12.38 -30.89
C SER A 204 18.23 12.20 -32.13
N THR A 205 17.91 12.87 -33.25
CA THR A 205 18.57 12.65 -34.55
C THR A 205 19.01 13.92 -35.26
N PRO A 206 19.98 13.83 -36.18
CA PRO A 206 20.34 14.93 -37.07
C PRO A 206 19.14 15.43 -37.88
N GLY A 207 18.98 16.75 -37.90
CA GLY A 207 17.98 17.41 -38.70
C GLY A 207 18.15 18.92 -38.69
N TRP A 208 17.17 19.59 -39.28
CA TRP A 208 17.13 21.03 -39.40
C TRP A 208 15.88 21.60 -38.73
N TYR A 209 15.95 22.87 -38.34
CA TYR A 209 14.91 23.58 -37.62
C TYR A 209 14.81 25.01 -38.17
N VAL A 210 13.60 25.41 -38.55
CA VAL A 210 13.23 26.80 -38.83
C VAL A 210 12.48 27.29 -37.60
N ARG A 211 13.16 28.06 -36.76
CA ARG A 211 12.54 28.66 -35.57
C ARG A 211 11.84 29.93 -35.99
N MET A 212 10.57 30.02 -35.63
CA MET A 212 9.71 31.14 -35.93
C MET A 212 9.05 31.62 -34.65
N LYS A 213 8.89 32.94 -34.50
CA LYS A 213 8.21 33.54 -33.35
C LYS A 213 6.91 34.21 -33.80
N LEU A 214 5.84 34.06 -33.03
CA LEU A 214 4.58 34.75 -33.27
C LEU A 214 4.78 36.28 -33.26
N VAL A 215 4.18 36.96 -34.22
CA VAL A 215 4.13 38.42 -34.29
C VAL A 215 2.67 38.82 -34.10
N GLY A 216 2.37 39.56 -33.03
CA GLY A 216 1.01 39.96 -32.65
C GLY A 216 0.22 40.64 -33.78
N GLY A 217 -1.09 40.37 -33.82
CA GLY A 217 -2.00 40.74 -34.90
C GLY A 217 -2.19 42.25 -35.12
N ASN A 218 -1.52 42.76 -36.17
CA ASN A 218 -2.07 43.69 -37.17
C ASN A 218 -1.11 43.65 -38.39
N PRO A 219 -1.55 43.18 -39.57
CA PRO A 219 -0.71 43.14 -40.78
C PRO A 219 -0.14 44.52 -41.18
N ASN A 220 -0.73 45.61 -40.70
CA ASN A 220 -0.30 46.99 -40.91
C ASN A 220 0.53 47.58 -39.74
N ASP A 221 0.76 46.84 -38.66
CA ASP A 221 1.63 47.22 -37.54
C ASP A 221 2.54 46.05 -37.09
N PRO A 222 3.43 45.56 -37.96
CA PRO A 222 4.33 44.44 -37.68
C PRO A 222 5.39 44.71 -36.59
N LEU A 223 5.35 45.88 -35.94
CA LEU A 223 6.28 46.29 -34.87
C LEU A 223 5.56 46.61 -33.54
N GLY A 224 4.23 46.49 -33.48
CA GLY A 224 3.44 46.79 -32.28
C GLY A 224 3.52 48.25 -31.81
N ILE A 225 3.72 49.20 -32.72
CA ILE A 225 3.93 50.62 -32.40
C ILE A 225 2.59 51.36 -32.24
N TRP A 226 1.52 50.87 -32.87
CA TRP A 226 0.26 51.60 -33.03
C TRP A 226 -0.92 51.04 -32.23
N GLY A 227 -0.76 49.87 -31.60
CA GLY A 227 -1.77 49.25 -30.74
C GLY A 227 -3.00 48.78 -31.53
N SER A 228 -3.23 47.47 -31.59
CA SER A 228 -4.43 46.91 -32.21
C SER A 228 -5.65 47.13 -31.31
N GLY A 229 -6.72 47.66 -31.90
CA GLY A 229 -7.94 48.07 -31.21
C GLY A 229 -8.96 46.96 -30.94
N GLU A 230 -8.68 45.69 -31.27
CA GLU A 230 -9.50 44.53 -30.90
C GLU A 230 -8.54 43.34 -30.63
N GLU A 231 -8.75 42.59 -29.54
CA GLU A 231 -7.93 41.45 -29.13
C GLU A 231 -8.02 40.30 -30.18
N GLU A 232 -7.18 40.31 -31.22
CA GLU A 232 -6.97 39.13 -32.05
C GLU A 232 -6.28 38.05 -31.21
N SER A 233 -6.93 36.89 -31.05
CA SER A 233 -6.38 35.74 -30.32
C SER A 233 -5.08 35.27 -30.95
N THR A 234 -4.10 34.98 -30.11
CA THR A 234 -2.77 34.46 -30.46
C THR A 234 -2.73 32.94 -30.58
N ASP A 235 -3.85 32.25 -30.32
CA ASP A 235 -3.90 30.81 -30.20
C ASP A 235 -4.06 30.11 -31.55
N LEU A 236 -3.38 28.99 -31.73
CA LEU A 236 -3.57 28.14 -32.90
C LEU A 236 -4.84 27.30 -32.73
N THR A 237 -5.98 27.82 -33.16
CA THR A 237 -7.24 27.05 -33.22
C THR A 237 -7.44 26.39 -34.60
N VAL A 238 -8.49 25.58 -34.75
CA VAL A 238 -8.90 25.06 -36.08
C VAL A 238 -9.52 26.19 -36.90
N ASN A 239 -9.16 26.29 -38.19
CA ASN A 239 -9.58 27.38 -39.09
C ASN A 239 -9.04 28.77 -38.69
N SER A 240 -7.84 28.82 -38.10
CA SER A 240 -7.18 30.07 -37.72
C SER A 240 -6.00 30.40 -38.63
N THR A 241 -5.46 31.60 -38.45
CA THR A 241 -4.23 32.02 -39.11
C THR A 241 -3.39 32.86 -38.16
N LEU A 242 -2.09 32.54 -38.10
CA LEU A 242 -1.07 33.24 -37.33
C LEU A 242 0.00 33.80 -38.26
N THR A 243 0.59 34.94 -37.88
CA THR A 243 1.77 35.49 -38.57
C THR A 243 3.00 35.27 -37.71
N LEU A 244 3.98 34.55 -38.26
CA LEU A 244 5.23 34.21 -37.59
C LEU A 244 6.40 34.91 -38.29
N GLN A 245 7.46 35.26 -37.57
CA GLN A 245 8.71 35.71 -38.14
C GLN A 245 9.80 34.65 -37.94
N VAL A 246 10.51 34.26 -39.00
CA VAL A 246 11.68 33.38 -38.88
C VAL A 246 12.77 34.10 -38.10
N THR A 247 13.11 33.59 -36.91
CA THR A 247 14.14 34.17 -36.04
C THR A 247 15.48 33.46 -36.19
N GLU A 248 15.47 32.16 -36.49
CA GLU A 248 16.69 31.36 -36.57
C GLU A 248 16.54 30.16 -37.53
N LEU A 249 17.64 29.81 -38.19
CA LEU A 249 17.78 28.60 -39.01
C LEU A 249 18.90 27.75 -38.41
N ILE A 250 18.56 26.53 -37.98
CA ILE A 250 19.44 25.68 -37.19
C ILE A 250 19.58 24.32 -37.87
N GLN A 251 20.81 23.80 -37.93
CA GLN A 251 21.08 22.39 -38.21
C GLN A 251 21.73 21.78 -36.97
N SER A 252 21.14 20.73 -36.41
CA SER A 252 21.59 20.15 -35.15
C SER A 252 21.20 18.68 -35.02
N SER A 253 22.06 17.90 -34.37
CA SER A 253 21.72 16.58 -33.84
C SER A 253 21.08 16.63 -32.46
N ASP A 254 21.21 17.74 -31.76
CA ASP A 254 20.72 17.92 -30.39
C ASP A 254 19.30 18.50 -30.38
N PRO A 255 18.49 18.19 -29.35
CA PRO A 255 17.19 18.83 -29.13
C PRO A 255 17.32 20.35 -28.99
N ILE A 256 16.33 21.08 -29.49
CA ILE A 256 16.30 22.54 -29.47
C ILE A 256 15.23 23.00 -28.48
N THR A 257 15.56 23.96 -27.60
CA THR A 257 14.55 24.58 -26.72
C THR A 257 13.44 25.24 -27.52
N ILE A 258 12.21 25.10 -27.06
CA ILE A 258 11.04 25.78 -27.60
C ILE A 258 10.69 26.91 -26.63
N GLY A 259 10.75 28.15 -27.11
CA GLY A 259 10.34 29.31 -26.31
C GLY A 259 8.83 29.54 -26.35
N GLU A 260 8.36 30.38 -25.43
CA GLU A 260 7.01 30.96 -25.47
C GLU A 260 6.76 31.65 -26.82
N ASP A 261 5.57 31.47 -27.38
CA ASP A 261 5.17 31.97 -28.69
C ASP A 261 6.02 31.49 -29.87
N GLU A 262 6.85 30.44 -29.70
CA GLU A 262 7.68 29.88 -30.77
C GLU A 262 7.04 28.68 -31.46
N TYR A 263 7.22 28.64 -32.78
CA TYR A 263 6.87 27.54 -33.65
C TYR A 263 8.12 27.09 -34.41
N ILE A 264 8.41 25.80 -34.35
CA ILE A 264 9.59 25.21 -34.97
C ILE A 264 9.15 24.25 -36.07
N LEU A 265 9.40 24.62 -37.33
CA LEU A 265 9.28 23.68 -38.45
C LEU A 265 10.57 22.84 -38.52
N THR A 266 10.45 21.51 -38.49
CA THR A 266 11.61 20.62 -38.50
C THR A 266 11.38 19.34 -39.29
N ALA A 267 12.46 18.78 -39.82
CA ALA A 267 12.53 17.41 -40.30
C ALA A 267 13.92 16.80 -40.02
N ALA A 268 14.00 15.48 -39.93
CA ALA A 268 15.26 14.76 -39.88
C ALA A 268 16.02 14.90 -41.21
N ASP A 269 17.35 14.86 -41.21
CA ASP A 269 18.13 15.01 -42.45
C ASP A 269 17.81 13.90 -43.47
N ALA A 270 17.58 12.68 -42.97
CA ALA A 270 17.23 11.52 -43.78
C ALA A 270 15.85 11.62 -44.45
N SER A 271 15.01 12.59 -44.07
CA SER A 271 13.65 12.77 -44.60
C SER A 271 13.61 13.31 -46.03
N GLY A 272 14.71 13.86 -46.55
CA GLY A 272 14.78 14.44 -47.89
C GLY A 272 14.19 15.85 -48.03
N TYR A 273 13.79 16.52 -46.94
CA TYR A 273 13.18 17.86 -46.99
C TYR A 273 14.18 19.03 -46.92
N SER A 274 15.46 18.84 -47.27
CA SER A 274 16.47 19.90 -47.18
C SER A 274 16.17 21.13 -48.06
N GLU A 275 15.49 20.94 -49.20
CA GLU A 275 15.06 22.06 -50.05
C GLU A 275 14.00 22.93 -49.37
N THR A 276 13.20 22.36 -48.46
CA THR A 276 12.22 23.12 -47.68
C THR A 276 12.94 24.06 -46.72
N TYR A 277 13.93 23.57 -45.99
CA TYR A 277 14.77 24.38 -45.11
C TYR A 277 15.43 25.56 -45.85
N GLN A 278 15.99 25.30 -47.04
CA GLN A 278 16.65 26.32 -47.87
C GLN A 278 15.70 27.40 -48.42
N SER A 279 14.38 27.19 -48.32
CA SER A 279 13.39 28.15 -48.79
C SER A 279 13.02 29.25 -47.77
N PHE A 280 13.61 29.20 -46.57
CA PHE A 280 13.42 30.21 -45.52
C PHE A 280 14.70 31.00 -45.30
N ALA A 281 14.55 32.26 -44.91
CA ALA A 281 15.61 33.15 -44.44
C ALA A 281 15.20 33.81 -43.12
N VAL A 282 16.17 34.11 -42.25
CA VAL A 282 15.92 34.90 -41.03
C VAL A 282 15.31 36.25 -41.41
N GLY A 283 14.22 36.60 -40.74
CA GLY A 283 13.43 37.81 -40.99
C GLY A 283 12.20 37.59 -41.88
N ASP A 284 12.06 36.44 -42.54
CA ASP A 284 10.87 36.12 -43.33
C ASP A 284 9.61 36.13 -42.46
N LEU A 285 8.54 36.75 -42.97
CA LEU A 285 7.20 36.60 -42.42
C LEU A 285 6.54 35.35 -43.03
N VAL A 286 5.96 34.52 -42.18
CA VAL A 286 5.34 33.25 -42.52
C VAL A 286 3.93 33.23 -41.99
N THR A 287 2.96 33.06 -42.88
CA THR A 287 1.57 32.82 -42.49
C THR A 287 1.39 31.34 -42.18
N LEU A 288 1.12 31.00 -40.93
CA LEU A 288 0.65 29.66 -40.53
C LEU A 288 -0.87 29.66 -40.54
N SER A 289 -1.49 28.80 -41.35
CA SER A 289 -2.93 28.62 -41.39
C SER A 289 -3.31 27.17 -41.09
N THR A 290 -4.36 26.98 -40.30
CA THR A 290 -5.06 25.70 -40.14
C THR A 290 -6.37 25.76 -40.91
N SER A 291 -6.81 24.65 -41.50
CA SER A 291 -8.10 24.57 -42.17
C SER A 291 -8.73 23.18 -42.06
N CYS A 292 -10.03 23.15 -41.80
CA CYS A 292 -10.86 21.97 -41.72
C CYS A 292 -12.23 22.27 -42.33
N THR A 293 -12.82 21.27 -43.00
CA THR A 293 -14.18 21.38 -43.57
C THR A 293 -15.21 20.56 -42.80
N ASN A 294 -14.78 19.71 -41.87
CA ASN A 294 -15.68 19.00 -40.97
C ASN A 294 -16.20 19.99 -39.93
N GLU A 295 -17.53 20.15 -39.86
CA GLU A 295 -18.19 21.16 -39.03
C GLU A 295 -17.99 20.88 -37.53
N ASP A 296 -18.11 19.62 -37.11
CA ASP A 296 -17.92 19.22 -35.72
C ASP A 296 -16.51 19.58 -35.24
N LEU A 297 -15.49 19.18 -35.99
CA LEU A 297 -14.09 19.44 -35.68
C LEU A 297 -13.72 20.93 -35.79
N SER A 298 -14.43 21.69 -36.62
CA SER A 298 -14.20 23.14 -36.79
C SER A 298 -14.71 23.96 -35.61
N ASN A 299 -15.78 23.49 -34.97
CA ASN A 299 -16.48 24.23 -33.91
C ASN A 299 -16.23 23.68 -32.51
N CYS A 300 -15.56 22.53 -32.39
CA CYS A 300 -15.38 21.87 -31.11
C CYS A 300 -14.52 22.65 -30.14
N GLN A 301 -14.87 22.54 -28.87
CA GLN A 301 -14.02 22.99 -27.78
C GLN A 301 -13.00 21.93 -27.37
N TRP A 302 -13.35 20.64 -27.49
CA TRP A 302 -12.41 19.56 -27.17
C TRP A 302 -12.43 18.45 -28.22
N ALA A 303 -11.27 17.85 -28.46
CA ALA A 303 -11.14 16.66 -29.30
C ALA A 303 -10.01 15.76 -28.79
N GLY A 304 -10.22 14.45 -28.86
CA GLY A 304 -9.28 13.44 -28.37
C GLY A 304 -9.32 12.19 -29.24
N GLY A 305 -8.17 11.55 -29.42
CA GLY A 305 -8.08 10.29 -30.15
C GLY A 305 -8.88 9.15 -29.51
N VAL A 306 -9.44 8.30 -30.37
CA VAL A 306 -10.14 7.07 -30.01
C VAL A 306 -9.79 5.97 -30.99
N GLY A 307 -9.91 4.71 -30.57
CA GLY A 307 -9.59 3.55 -31.40
C GLY A 307 -10.73 3.09 -32.29
N ASP A 308 -10.74 1.77 -32.52
CA ASP A 308 -11.71 1.09 -33.37
C ASP A 308 -13.16 1.50 -33.06
N VAL A 309 -13.87 1.93 -34.10
CA VAL A 309 -15.32 2.16 -34.06
C VAL A 309 -16.02 0.81 -34.02
N MET A 310 -16.43 0.38 -32.82
CA MET A 310 -17.03 -0.93 -32.59
C MET A 310 -18.50 -0.99 -33.00
N ILE A 311 -19.24 0.11 -32.81
CA ILE A 311 -20.67 0.20 -33.11
C ILE A 311 -20.92 1.45 -33.96
N ARG A 312 -21.76 1.29 -34.99
CA ARG A 312 -22.32 2.37 -35.81
C ARG A 312 -23.78 2.08 -36.13
N ASP A 313 -24.64 3.08 -36.06
CA ASP A 313 -26.07 2.99 -36.34
C ASP A 313 -26.77 1.82 -35.59
N GLY A 314 -26.40 1.64 -34.31
CA GLY A 314 -26.91 0.58 -33.44
C GLY A 314 -26.49 -0.84 -33.86
N LYS A 315 -25.38 -0.98 -34.60
CA LYS A 315 -24.88 -2.27 -35.09
C LYS A 315 -23.37 -2.37 -34.93
N ILE A 316 -22.90 -3.57 -34.63
CA ILE A 316 -21.47 -3.88 -34.62
C ILE A 316 -20.91 -3.72 -36.04
N THR A 317 -19.79 -3.01 -36.16
CA THR A 317 -19.09 -2.77 -37.43
C THR A 317 -18.33 -4.01 -37.91
N ASP A 318 -17.71 -3.95 -39.09
CA ASP A 318 -16.92 -5.06 -39.62
C ASP A 318 -15.68 -5.31 -38.74
N THR A 319 -15.71 -6.38 -37.95
CA THR A 319 -14.63 -6.72 -37.00
C THR A 319 -13.29 -6.96 -37.69
N SER A 320 -13.25 -7.21 -39.01
CA SER A 320 -11.99 -7.37 -39.74
C SER A 320 -11.16 -6.08 -39.84
N THR A 321 -11.77 -4.93 -39.55
CA THR A 321 -11.08 -3.63 -39.51
C THR A 321 -10.59 -3.26 -38.10
N TRP A 322 -10.86 -4.09 -37.09
CA TRP A 322 -10.49 -3.80 -35.70
C TRP A 322 -9.06 -4.24 -35.40
N ASN A 323 -8.26 -3.30 -34.88
CA ASN A 323 -6.87 -3.54 -34.56
C ASN A 323 -6.71 -4.45 -33.33
N TYR A 324 -7.63 -4.39 -32.36
CA TYR A 324 -7.49 -5.04 -31.05
C TYR A 324 -8.32 -6.31 -30.87
N LEU A 325 -8.93 -6.83 -31.95
CA LEU A 325 -9.84 -7.98 -31.90
C LEU A 325 -9.15 -9.23 -31.35
N ASN A 326 -7.88 -9.41 -31.72
CA ASN A 326 -7.11 -10.63 -31.46
C ASN A 326 -6.35 -10.60 -30.11
N ASP A 327 -6.44 -9.52 -29.35
CA ASP A 327 -5.77 -9.38 -28.03
C ASP A 327 -6.37 -10.30 -26.96
N GLY A 328 -7.51 -10.94 -27.25
CA GLY A 328 -8.25 -11.74 -26.30
C GLY A 328 -8.80 -10.89 -25.15
N ARG A 329 -8.96 -11.53 -23.99
CA ARG A 329 -9.57 -10.91 -22.81
C ARG A 329 -8.54 -10.03 -22.09
N ALA A 330 -8.88 -8.77 -21.90
CA ALA A 330 -8.03 -7.77 -21.25
C ALA A 330 -8.88 -6.80 -20.42
N PRO A 331 -8.27 -6.00 -19.53
CA PRO A 331 -8.91 -4.77 -19.10
C PRO A 331 -9.22 -3.91 -20.33
N ARG A 332 -10.39 -3.27 -20.34
CA ARG A 332 -10.88 -2.49 -21.48
C ARG A 332 -11.46 -1.18 -21.02
N THR A 333 -11.31 -0.18 -21.87
CA THR A 333 -11.95 1.12 -21.73
C THR A 333 -12.74 1.39 -23.03
N ALA A 334 -13.93 1.94 -22.93
CA ALA A 334 -14.76 2.32 -24.06
C ALA A 334 -15.58 3.58 -23.76
N LEU A 335 -16.03 4.24 -24.83
CA LEU A 335 -17.14 5.18 -24.75
C LEU A 335 -18.16 4.89 -25.85
N GLY A 336 -19.38 5.35 -25.65
CA GLY A 336 -20.42 5.35 -26.67
C GLY A 336 -21.53 6.31 -26.32
N VAL A 337 -22.41 6.57 -27.28
CA VAL A 337 -23.58 7.45 -27.09
C VAL A 337 -24.84 6.69 -27.45
N LYS A 338 -25.89 6.88 -26.65
CA LYS A 338 -27.22 6.30 -26.83
C LYS A 338 -28.06 7.15 -27.79
N GLU A 339 -29.24 6.65 -28.19
CA GLU A 339 -30.13 7.37 -29.13
C GLU A 339 -30.63 8.72 -28.60
N ASP A 340 -30.73 8.86 -27.27
CA ASP A 340 -31.16 10.08 -26.58
C ASP A 340 -30.01 11.06 -26.27
N GLY A 341 -28.81 10.82 -26.81
CA GLY A 341 -27.64 11.68 -26.58
C GLY A 341 -26.85 11.35 -25.31
N THR A 342 -27.32 10.42 -24.47
CA THR A 342 -26.61 10.01 -23.25
C THR A 342 -25.23 9.44 -23.59
N LEU A 343 -24.18 10.02 -23.01
CA LEU A 343 -22.81 9.51 -23.07
C LEU A 343 -22.64 8.39 -22.04
N LEU A 344 -22.19 7.22 -22.50
CA LEU A 344 -21.76 6.11 -21.67
C LEU A 344 -20.23 5.98 -21.75
N VAL A 345 -19.55 6.09 -20.61
CA VAL A 345 -18.14 5.70 -20.47
C VAL A 345 -18.06 4.40 -19.66
N TYR A 346 -17.18 3.49 -20.08
CA TYR A 346 -17.16 2.12 -19.58
C TYR A 346 -15.73 1.62 -19.37
N ALA A 347 -15.44 1.14 -18.16
CA ALA A 347 -14.17 0.53 -17.79
C ALA A 347 -14.40 -0.89 -17.26
N VAL A 348 -13.50 -1.80 -17.62
CA VAL A 348 -13.55 -3.20 -17.21
C VAL A 348 -12.20 -3.63 -16.68
N ASP A 349 -12.20 -4.18 -15.47
CA ASP A 349 -10.99 -4.77 -14.88
C ASP A 349 -10.64 -6.10 -15.55
N GLY A 350 -9.36 -6.45 -15.58
CA GLY A 350 -8.91 -7.68 -16.22
C GLY A 350 -7.49 -8.09 -15.85
N ARG A 351 -7.07 -9.26 -16.36
CA ARG A 351 -5.76 -9.88 -16.05
C ARG A 351 -5.56 -10.17 -14.55
N GLN A 352 -6.64 -10.33 -13.79
CA GLN A 352 -6.60 -10.54 -12.34
C GLN A 352 -7.22 -11.88 -11.97
N SER A 353 -6.36 -12.88 -11.76
CA SER A 353 -6.78 -14.24 -11.40
C SER A 353 -7.68 -14.23 -10.17
N GLY A 354 -8.81 -14.94 -10.24
CA GLY A 354 -9.78 -15.03 -9.15
C GLY A 354 -10.65 -13.79 -8.95
N TYR A 355 -10.39 -12.65 -9.61
CA TYR A 355 -11.14 -11.40 -9.44
C TYR A 355 -11.82 -10.95 -10.75
N SER A 356 -11.08 -10.51 -11.77
CA SER A 356 -11.67 -10.11 -13.05
C SER A 356 -10.82 -10.58 -14.22
N VAL A 357 -11.46 -11.29 -15.14
CA VAL A 357 -10.79 -11.83 -16.34
C VAL A 357 -10.81 -10.87 -17.53
N GLY A 358 -11.42 -9.69 -17.43
CA GLY A 358 -11.52 -8.71 -18.53
C GLY A 358 -12.62 -9.03 -19.53
N LEU A 359 -12.58 -8.39 -20.70
CA LEU A 359 -13.42 -8.71 -21.85
C LEU A 359 -12.57 -8.78 -23.13
N SER A 360 -13.00 -9.61 -24.08
CA SER A 360 -12.55 -9.45 -25.46
C SER A 360 -13.14 -8.17 -26.04
N GLN A 361 -12.52 -7.60 -27.07
CA GLN A 361 -13.08 -6.41 -27.72
C GLN A 361 -14.49 -6.68 -28.28
N LYS A 362 -14.76 -7.91 -28.75
CA LYS A 362 -16.09 -8.30 -29.22
C LYS A 362 -17.12 -8.35 -28.09
N ASP A 363 -16.77 -8.90 -26.92
CA ASP A 363 -17.66 -8.92 -25.76
C ASP A 363 -17.93 -7.50 -25.24
N LEU A 364 -16.92 -6.62 -25.30
CA LEU A 364 -17.07 -5.20 -24.99
C LEU A 364 -18.04 -4.49 -25.95
N ALA A 365 -17.91 -4.72 -27.25
CA ALA A 365 -18.83 -4.17 -28.25
C ALA A 365 -20.27 -4.67 -28.04
N ASP A 366 -20.44 -5.95 -27.74
CA ASP A 366 -21.75 -6.51 -27.42
C ASP A 366 -22.35 -5.88 -26.15
N GLU A 367 -21.53 -5.61 -25.14
CA GLU A 367 -21.97 -4.96 -23.90
C GLU A 367 -22.40 -3.51 -24.13
N MET A 368 -21.60 -2.71 -24.86
CA MET A 368 -21.96 -1.33 -25.21
C MET A 368 -23.24 -1.29 -26.04
N LEU A 369 -23.43 -2.24 -26.97
CA LEU A 369 -24.66 -2.35 -27.76
C LEU A 369 -25.86 -2.71 -26.87
N ARG A 370 -25.68 -3.63 -25.92
CA ARG A 370 -26.72 -4.04 -24.96
C ARG A 370 -27.16 -2.88 -24.06
N GLN A 371 -26.25 -1.97 -23.71
CA GLN A 371 -26.56 -0.75 -22.97
C GLN A 371 -27.19 0.36 -23.84
N GLY A 372 -27.45 0.09 -25.12
CA GLY A 372 -28.21 0.98 -25.99
C GLY A 372 -27.37 1.98 -26.79
N CYS A 373 -26.04 1.82 -26.83
CA CYS A 373 -25.20 2.69 -27.65
C CYS A 373 -25.53 2.54 -29.14
N VAL A 374 -25.81 3.67 -29.80
CA VAL A 374 -26.00 3.75 -31.26
C VAL A 374 -24.67 3.89 -31.99
N TRP A 375 -23.65 4.41 -31.31
CA TRP A 375 -22.25 4.26 -31.69
C TRP A 375 -21.37 4.09 -30.45
N ALA A 376 -20.25 3.38 -30.61
CA ALA A 376 -19.29 3.16 -29.53
C ALA A 376 -17.91 2.86 -30.11
N VAL A 377 -16.88 3.27 -29.38
CA VAL A 377 -15.48 3.12 -29.75
C VAL A 377 -14.70 2.43 -28.64
N ASN A 378 -13.67 1.67 -29.03
CA ASN A 378 -12.68 1.17 -28.08
C ASN A 378 -11.67 2.28 -27.75
N LEU A 379 -11.32 2.42 -26.48
CA LEU A 379 -10.27 3.33 -25.99
C LEU A 379 -9.02 2.53 -25.59
N ASP A 380 -7.95 3.23 -25.19
CA ASP A 380 -6.75 2.55 -24.70
C ASP A 380 -7.08 1.68 -23.47
N GLY A 381 -6.53 0.48 -23.45
CA GLY A 381 -6.92 -0.57 -22.51
C GLY A 381 -5.74 -1.16 -21.73
N GLY A 382 -5.92 -2.37 -21.22
CA GLY A 382 -4.88 -3.04 -20.45
C GLY A 382 -4.52 -2.26 -19.17
N GLY A 383 -3.23 -2.03 -18.92
CA GLY A 383 -2.82 -1.30 -17.72
C GLY A 383 -3.19 0.19 -17.72
N SER A 384 -3.62 0.73 -18.87
CA SER A 384 -4.13 2.09 -18.99
C SER A 384 -5.56 2.24 -18.47
N THR A 385 -6.34 1.15 -18.41
CA THR A 385 -7.73 1.18 -17.95
C THR A 385 -7.82 1.66 -16.51
N ALA A 386 -8.34 2.87 -16.34
CA ALA A 386 -8.58 3.49 -15.05
C ALA A 386 -9.83 4.38 -15.10
N ILE A 387 -10.63 4.33 -14.03
CA ILE A 387 -11.81 5.19 -13.83
C ILE A 387 -11.77 5.78 -12.43
N SER A 388 -11.95 7.10 -12.32
CA SER A 388 -12.02 7.84 -11.06
C SER A 388 -13.40 8.44 -10.90
N VAL A 389 -13.97 8.38 -9.69
CA VAL A 389 -15.35 8.83 -9.42
C VAL A 389 -15.45 9.42 -8.01
N TRP A 390 -16.05 10.59 -7.90
CA TRP A 390 -16.47 11.19 -6.62
C TRP A 390 -17.83 10.62 -6.23
N LEU A 391 -17.83 9.60 -5.38
CA LEU A 391 -19.09 9.04 -4.87
C LEU A 391 -19.63 9.92 -3.73
N PRO A 392 -20.96 10.07 -3.61
CA PRO A 392 -21.56 10.74 -2.45
C PRO A 392 -21.04 10.19 -1.12
N GLY A 393 -20.75 11.11 -0.19
CA GLY A 393 -20.22 10.81 1.13
C GLY A 393 -18.71 10.58 1.19
N GLN A 394 -18.01 10.73 0.07
CA GLN A 394 -16.54 10.75 -0.01
C GLN A 394 -16.03 12.18 -0.16
N SER A 395 -14.77 12.43 0.19
CA SER A 395 -14.16 13.77 0.19
C SER A 395 -13.63 14.23 -1.17
N GLY A 396 -13.76 13.43 -2.23
CA GLY A 396 -13.18 13.73 -3.53
C GLY A 396 -13.25 12.55 -4.51
N PRO A 397 -12.84 12.77 -5.78
CA PRO A 397 -12.75 11.71 -6.77
C PRO A 397 -11.63 10.73 -6.41
N THR A 398 -11.92 9.42 -6.53
CA THR A 398 -10.92 8.37 -6.31
C THR A 398 -11.07 7.27 -7.35
N VAL A 399 -9.95 6.59 -7.65
CA VAL A 399 -9.93 5.44 -8.57
C VAL A 399 -10.81 4.32 -8.03
N ARG A 400 -11.77 3.85 -8.83
CA ARG A 400 -12.76 2.84 -8.42
C ARG A 400 -12.44 1.44 -8.90
N ASN A 401 -11.86 1.31 -10.07
CA ASN A 401 -11.44 0.03 -10.59
C ASN A 401 -10.11 -0.40 -9.97
N LEU A 402 -9.74 -1.67 -10.13
CA LEU A 402 -8.44 -2.19 -9.72
C LEU A 402 -7.51 -2.25 -10.95
N PRO A 403 -6.58 -1.30 -11.15
CA PRO A 403 -5.74 -1.28 -12.34
C PRO A 403 -4.88 -2.54 -12.46
N SER A 404 -4.76 -3.09 -13.67
CA SER A 404 -4.08 -4.39 -13.86
C SER A 404 -2.57 -4.36 -13.54
N ASP A 405 -1.95 -3.18 -13.55
CA ASP A 405 -0.54 -2.99 -13.20
C ASP A 405 -0.32 -2.84 -11.67
N GLY A 406 -1.37 -3.02 -10.87
CA GLY A 406 -1.37 -2.79 -9.41
C GLY A 406 -1.47 -1.32 -9.00
N LYS A 407 -1.39 -0.40 -9.97
CA LYS A 407 -1.59 1.06 -9.80
C LYS A 407 -2.02 1.68 -11.14
N PRO A 408 -2.66 2.86 -11.14
CA PRO A 408 -3.01 3.55 -12.38
C PRO A 408 -1.75 3.86 -13.21
N ARG A 409 -1.77 3.51 -14.49
CA ARG A 409 -0.71 3.85 -15.43
C ARG A 409 -0.81 5.32 -15.84
N SER A 410 0.34 5.92 -16.14
CA SER A 410 0.37 7.23 -16.79
C SER A 410 -0.09 7.13 -18.24
N CYS A 411 -1.11 7.90 -18.61
CA CYS A 411 -1.65 7.99 -19.97
C CYS A 411 -1.51 9.42 -20.50
N ALA A 412 -1.62 9.59 -21.82
CA ALA A 412 -1.49 10.89 -22.47
C ALA A 412 -2.68 11.81 -22.15
N THR A 413 -3.91 11.30 -22.34
CA THR A 413 -5.14 12.08 -22.29
C THR A 413 -6.24 11.38 -21.50
N TYR A 414 -7.11 12.19 -20.89
CA TYR A 414 -8.25 11.74 -20.11
C TYR A 414 -9.49 12.54 -20.50
N LEU A 415 -10.64 11.86 -20.44
CA LEU A 415 -11.97 12.46 -20.45
C LEU A 415 -12.39 12.65 -19.00
N LEU A 416 -12.77 13.88 -18.65
CA LEU A 416 -13.24 14.22 -17.31
C LEU A 416 -14.69 14.66 -17.41
N LEU A 417 -15.50 14.27 -16.43
CA LEU A 417 -16.85 14.74 -16.23
C LEU A 417 -16.80 15.77 -15.10
N VAL A 418 -17.12 17.02 -15.42
CA VAL A 418 -16.98 18.17 -14.52
C VAL A 418 -18.32 18.87 -14.36
N THR A 419 -18.45 19.69 -13.32
CA THR A 419 -19.63 20.54 -13.11
C THR A 419 -19.20 21.96 -12.72
N GLU A 420 -20.08 22.93 -12.96
CA GLU A 420 -19.95 24.29 -12.43
C GLU A 420 -20.40 24.40 -10.97
N GLU A 421 -21.17 23.41 -10.49
CA GLU A 421 -21.68 23.38 -9.12
C GLU A 421 -20.59 22.90 -8.16
N THR A 422 -19.89 23.85 -7.55
CA THR A 422 -18.79 23.57 -6.61
C THR A 422 -19.27 23.28 -5.19
N GLY A 423 -20.58 23.40 -4.91
CA GLY A 423 -21.15 23.32 -3.57
C GLY A 423 -21.40 24.69 -2.96
N ASP A 424 -22.54 24.84 -2.30
CA ASP A 424 -22.93 26.04 -1.54
C ASP A 424 -22.67 25.91 -0.03
N GLY A 425 -22.22 24.73 0.43
CA GLY A 425 -21.99 24.41 1.84
C GLY A 425 -23.27 24.13 2.64
N GLU A 426 -24.43 24.04 1.98
CA GLU A 426 -25.71 23.71 2.60
C GLU A 426 -26.09 22.25 2.28
N ALA A 427 -26.77 21.58 3.20
CA ALA A 427 -27.15 20.18 3.01
C ALA A 427 -28.15 20.04 1.84
N ASP A 428 -27.75 19.33 0.78
CA ASP A 428 -28.59 19.05 -0.39
C ASP A 428 -29.14 17.61 -0.34
N ARG A 429 -28.28 16.64 0.01
CA ARG A 429 -28.66 15.23 0.09
C ARG A 429 -27.92 14.46 1.19
N LEU A 430 -28.46 13.31 1.53
CA LEU A 430 -27.81 12.35 2.44
C LEU A 430 -27.16 11.20 1.66
N ALA A 431 -26.05 10.69 2.16
CA ALA A 431 -25.38 9.52 1.61
C ALA A 431 -24.79 8.64 2.72
N LEU A 432 -24.63 7.34 2.47
CA LEU A 432 -23.78 6.50 3.31
C LEU A 432 -22.33 6.63 2.83
N LYS A 433 -21.37 6.61 3.77
CA LYS A 433 -19.93 6.61 3.42
C LYS A 433 -19.52 5.42 2.55
N GLU A 434 -20.23 4.30 2.64
CA GLU A 434 -20.04 3.14 1.77
C GLU A 434 -21.41 2.68 1.29
N ASP A 435 -21.47 2.28 0.02
CA ASP A 435 -22.69 1.89 -0.68
C ASP A 435 -22.51 0.55 -1.39
N GLY A 436 -23.60 -0.17 -1.67
CA GLY A 436 -23.57 -1.45 -2.38
C GLY A 436 -23.11 -2.63 -1.52
N LEU A 437 -23.32 -2.58 -0.20
CA LEU A 437 -22.95 -3.69 0.70
C LEU A 437 -23.71 -4.97 0.32
N VAL A 438 -23.02 -6.11 0.36
CA VAL A 438 -23.63 -7.43 0.16
C VAL A 438 -23.88 -8.11 1.51
N VAL A 439 -25.06 -8.69 1.72
CA VAL A 439 -25.47 -9.33 2.97
C VAL A 439 -26.17 -10.66 2.66
N LEU A 440 -25.78 -11.74 3.32
CA LEU A 440 -26.44 -13.04 3.23
C LEU A 440 -27.79 -12.98 3.97
N THR A 441 -28.84 -13.61 3.43
CA THR A 441 -30.13 -13.75 4.11
C THR A 441 -29.95 -14.31 5.52
N GLY A 442 -30.60 -13.68 6.51
CA GLY A 442 -30.48 -14.03 7.93
C GLY A 442 -29.24 -13.49 8.65
N SER A 443 -28.33 -12.79 7.95
CA SER A 443 -27.25 -12.01 8.57
C SER A 443 -27.63 -10.55 8.77
N SER A 444 -26.91 -9.91 9.69
CA SER A 444 -27.00 -8.49 10.01
C SER A 444 -25.70 -7.76 9.70
N VAL A 445 -25.80 -6.48 9.34
CA VAL A 445 -24.65 -5.60 9.11
C VAL A 445 -24.89 -4.23 9.70
N THR A 446 -23.90 -3.69 10.41
CA THR A 446 -23.91 -2.27 10.80
C THR A 446 -23.78 -1.40 9.56
N LEU A 447 -24.74 -0.50 9.36
CA LEU A 447 -24.72 0.43 8.25
C LEU A 447 -23.55 1.41 8.41
N PRO A 448 -22.87 1.77 7.31
CA PRO A 448 -21.87 2.83 7.31
C PRO A 448 -22.47 4.15 7.82
N GLN A 449 -21.61 5.04 8.33
CA GLN A 449 -22.06 6.36 8.77
C GLN A 449 -22.75 7.10 7.63
N ALA A 450 -23.92 7.68 7.90
CA ALA A 450 -24.57 8.63 7.01
C ALA A 450 -23.94 10.01 7.14
N VAL A 451 -23.85 10.72 6.03
CA VAL A 451 -23.30 12.08 5.93
C VAL A 451 -24.21 12.94 5.07
N ALA A 452 -24.32 14.22 5.43
CA ALA A 452 -24.89 15.23 4.56
C ALA A 452 -23.83 15.66 3.54
N VAL A 453 -24.23 15.88 2.30
CA VAL A 453 -23.39 16.47 1.27
C VAL A 453 -24.13 17.63 0.62
N ASP A 454 -23.38 18.63 0.17
CA ASP A 454 -23.92 19.77 -0.57
C ASP A 454 -24.18 19.44 -2.05
N SER A 455 -24.67 20.43 -2.78
CA SER A 455 -24.94 20.37 -4.23
C SER A 455 -23.73 19.94 -5.06
N GLY A 456 -22.50 20.19 -4.55
CA GLY A 456 -21.22 19.85 -5.18
C GLY A 456 -20.64 18.51 -4.73
N LEU A 457 -21.37 17.67 -3.99
CA LEU A 457 -20.87 16.42 -3.37
C LEU A 457 -19.86 16.60 -2.23
N ASN A 458 -19.65 17.80 -1.73
CA ASN A 458 -18.74 18.00 -0.60
C ASN A 458 -19.41 17.49 0.69
N PRO A 459 -18.75 16.61 1.46
CA PRO A 459 -19.26 16.20 2.77
C PRO A 459 -19.28 17.38 3.74
N LEU A 460 -20.39 17.52 4.46
CA LEU A 460 -20.58 18.52 5.50
C LEU A 460 -20.30 17.93 6.89
N ASP A 461 -19.72 18.74 7.77
CA ASP A 461 -19.47 18.38 9.17
C ASP A 461 -20.72 18.70 10.01
N GLU A 462 -21.82 18.00 9.72
CA GLU A 462 -23.11 18.18 10.39
C GLU A 462 -23.54 16.89 11.11
N GLU A 463 -24.05 17.05 12.34
CA GLU A 463 -24.66 15.94 13.08
C GLU A 463 -26.09 15.69 12.58
N ILE A 464 -26.41 14.42 12.29
CA ILE A 464 -27.71 14.01 11.77
C ILE A 464 -28.49 13.26 12.86
N ASP A 465 -28.87 13.98 13.92
CA ASP A 465 -29.51 13.41 15.12
C ASP A 465 -30.88 12.78 14.87
N ASP A 466 -31.57 13.19 13.79
CA ASP A 466 -32.90 12.70 13.42
C ASP A 466 -32.90 11.78 12.19
N LEU A 467 -31.73 11.22 11.86
CA LEU A 467 -31.56 10.31 10.73
C LEU A 467 -32.56 9.15 10.79
N ARG A 468 -33.31 8.99 9.71
CA ARG A 468 -34.17 7.82 9.50
C ARG A 468 -33.76 7.10 8.23
N ILE A 469 -33.53 5.79 8.35
CA ILE A 469 -33.23 4.91 7.24
C ILE A 469 -34.34 3.86 7.14
N THR A 470 -34.85 3.60 5.94
CA THR A 470 -35.91 2.61 5.69
C THR A 470 -35.62 1.79 4.43
N SER A 471 -35.95 0.50 4.45
CA SER A 471 -35.95 -0.38 3.28
C SER A 471 -37.13 -0.04 2.36
N LYS A 472 -36.89 0.09 1.04
CA LYS A 472 -37.98 0.30 0.06
C LYS A 472 -38.58 -1.03 -0.41
N GLU A 473 -37.75 -2.05 -0.61
CA GLU A 473 -38.17 -3.35 -1.14
C GLU A 473 -38.64 -4.32 -0.05
N ASN A 474 -38.50 -3.92 1.23
CA ASN A 474 -38.77 -4.74 2.42
C ASN A 474 -37.98 -6.06 2.37
N LEU A 475 -36.68 -5.97 2.06
CA LEU A 475 -35.75 -7.11 2.07
C LEU A 475 -35.04 -7.28 3.41
N GLY A 476 -35.06 -6.25 4.27
CA GLY A 476 -34.53 -6.31 5.61
C GLY A 476 -35.14 -5.24 6.51
N ASP A 477 -34.92 -5.43 7.81
CA ASP A 477 -35.33 -4.49 8.86
C ASP A 477 -34.14 -3.66 9.32
N ILE A 478 -34.38 -2.41 9.71
CA ILE A 478 -33.34 -1.50 10.20
C ILE A 478 -33.71 -1.04 11.62
N GLU A 479 -32.82 -1.35 12.56
CA GLU A 479 -32.93 -0.95 13.96
C GLU A 479 -31.56 -0.50 14.47
N ASP A 480 -31.49 0.65 15.12
CA ASP A 480 -30.26 1.22 15.70
C ASP A 480 -29.03 1.22 14.77
N GLY A 481 -29.25 1.53 13.48
CA GLY A 481 -28.20 1.58 12.47
C GLY A 481 -27.72 0.20 11.98
N VAL A 482 -28.39 -0.88 12.37
CA VAL A 482 -28.10 -2.24 11.90
C VAL A 482 -29.17 -2.67 10.90
N TYR A 483 -28.74 -3.12 9.72
CA TYR A 483 -29.60 -3.74 8.71
C TYR A 483 -29.59 -5.25 8.91
N THR A 484 -30.76 -5.85 9.15
CA THR A 484 -30.95 -7.30 9.28
C THR A 484 -31.63 -7.84 8.03
N ALA A 485 -30.93 -8.67 7.26
CA ALA A 485 -31.47 -9.23 6.02
C ALA A 485 -32.54 -10.30 6.31
N GLY A 486 -33.66 -10.22 5.61
CA GLY A 486 -34.73 -11.21 5.64
C GLY A 486 -34.39 -12.50 4.88
N ASP A 487 -35.43 -13.20 4.40
CA ASP A 487 -35.33 -14.50 3.74
C ASP A 487 -35.36 -14.43 2.19
N ARG A 488 -35.41 -13.23 1.61
CA ARG A 488 -35.47 -13.01 0.17
C ARG A 488 -34.21 -12.33 -0.35
N ALA A 489 -33.64 -12.84 -1.42
CA ALA A 489 -32.58 -12.19 -2.17
C ALA A 489 -33.11 -11.07 -3.08
N GLY A 490 -32.26 -10.05 -3.32
CA GLY A 490 -32.56 -8.90 -4.18
C GLY A 490 -31.69 -7.69 -3.84
N THR A 491 -31.86 -6.59 -4.56
CA THR A 491 -31.28 -5.30 -4.19
C THR A 491 -32.32 -4.49 -3.44
N ASP A 492 -31.98 -4.06 -2.22
CA ASP A 492 -32.76 -3.17 -1.39
C ASP A 492 -32.23 -1.74 -1.52
N THR A 493 -33.10 -0.82 -1.89
CA THR A 493 -32.80 0.61 -1.93
C THR A 493 -33.22 1.21 -0.58
N LEU A 494 -32.23 1.58 0.21
CA LEU A 494 -32.44 2.29 1.46
C LEU A 494 -32.80 3.75 1.16
N LYS A 495 -33.88 4.25 1.76
CA LYS A 495 -34.19 5.67 1.82
C LYS A 495 -33.63 6.27 3.10
N LEU A 496 -32.76 7.27 2.98
CA LEU A 496 -32.27 8.12 4.06
C LEU A 496 -33.08 9.41 4.08
N SER A 497 -33.40 9.91 5.28
CA SER A 497 -34.08 11.20 5.45
C SER A 497 -33.73 11.85 6.78
N SER A 498 -33.55 13.17 6.76
CA SER A 498 -33.48 14.04 7.95
C SER A 498 -34.50 15.16 7.77
N ARG A 499 -35.34 15.38 8.79
CA ARG A 499 -36.29 16.51 8.77
C ARG A 499 -35.62 17.80 9.21
N HIS A 500 -34.58 17.69 10.04
CA HIS A 500 -33.82 18.85 10.47
C HIS A 500 -33.10 19.52 9.30
N LEU A 501 -32.46 18.72 8.45
CA LEU A 501 -31.69 19.20 7.30
C LEU A 501 -32.53 19.41 6.03
N ASP A 502 -33.81 18.99 6.04
CA ASP A 502 -34.67 18.94 4.83
C ASP A 502 -34.01 18.19 3.66
N ALA A 503 -33.22 17.17 3.98
CA ALA A 503 -32.42 16.40 3.03
C ALA A 503 -32.85 14.92 2.98
N GLU A 504 -32.85 14.35 1.78
CA GLU A 504 -33.09 12.94 1.53
C GLU A 504 -31.92 12.32 0.76
N GLY A 505 -31.85 11.00 0.75
CA GLY A 505 -30.81 10.26 0.05
C GLY A 505 -31.19 8.81 -0.18
N THR A 506 -30.37 8.13 -0.98
CA THR A 506 -30.50 6.69 -1.19
C THR A 506 -29.17 5.97 -1.10
N ALA A 507 -29.22 4.72 -0.67
CA ALA A 507 -28.11 3.76 -0.75
C ALA A 507 -28.69 2.39 -1.15
N GLN A 508 -27.85 1.46 -1.57
CA GLN A 508 -28.21 0.10 -1.95
C GLN A 508 -27.52 -0.94 -1.07
N ILE A 509 -28.28 -1.97 -0.70
CA ILE A 509 -27.78 -3.22 -0.11
C ILE A 509 -28.22 -4.37 -1.01
N HIS A 510 -27.30 -5.30 -1.28
CA HIS A 510 -27.58 -6.51 -2.04
C HIS A 510 -27.76 -7.68 -1.06
N VAL A 511 -29.00 -8.13 -0.90
CA VAL A 511 -29.33 -9.34 -0.14
C VAL A 511 -29.17 -10.55 -1.05
N VAL A 512 -28.37 -11.53 -0.62
CA VAL A 512 -28.11 -12.77 -1.36
C VAL A 512 -28.50 -13.98 -0.51
N ASP A 513 -29.00 -15.04 -1.12
CA ASP A 513 -29.41 -16.28 -0.44
C ASP A 513 -28.37 -17.40 -0.55
N THR A 514 -27.31 -17.16 -1.33
CA THR A 514 -26.24 -18.11 -1.61
C THR A 514 -24.87 -17.45 -1.48
N LEU A 515 -23.87 -18.26 -1.11
CA LEU A 515 -22.46 -17.88 -1.16
C LEU A 515 -21.79 -18.54 -2.37
N THR A 516 -20.75 -17.91 -2.90
CA THR A 516 -19.85 -18.53 -3.88
C THR A 516 -18.63 -19.18 -3.22
N SER A 517 -18.25 -18.71 -2.03
CA SER A 517 -17.14 -19.27 -1.25
C SER A 517 -17.41 -19.19 0.24
N LEU A 518 -16.91 -20.17 0.99
CA LEU A 518 -16.89 -20.18 2.44
C LEU A 518 -15.50 -20.64 2.90
N THR A 519 -14.90 -19.90 3.81
CA THR A 519 -13.55 -20.16 4.34
C THR A 519 -13.64 -20.31 5.85
N ILE A 520 -12.96 -21.32 6.40
CA ILE A 520 -12.73 -21.47 7.84
C ILE A 520 -11.30 -21.03 8.13
N SER A 521 -11.08 -20.19 9.12
CA SER A 521 -9.76 -19.79 9.63
C SER A 521 -9.72 -19.87 11.16
N ARG A 522 -8.58 -19.53 11.78
CA ARG A 522 -8.55 -19.19 13.22
C ARG A 522 -9.02 -17.75 13.39
N GLU A 523 -9.61 -17.42 14.53
CA GLU A 523 -9.92 -16.03 14.87
C GLU A 523 -8.67 -15.14 14.75
N GLY A 524 -8.84 -13.95 14.18
CA GLY A 524 -7.77 -13.01 13.89
C GLY A 524 -6.86 -13.41 12.73
N SER A 525 -7.08 -14.56 12.08
CA SER A 525 -6.30 -15.02 10.92
C SER A 525 -7.09 -14.97 9.62
N THR A 526 -6.43 -14.54 8.55
CA THR A 526 -6.93 -14.62 7.18
C THR A 526 -6.54 -15.92 6.47
N SER A 527 -5.74 -16.77 7.12
CA SER A 527 -5.28 -18.03 6.53
C SER A 527 -6.35 -19.10 6.61
N ALA A 528 -6.77 -19.59 5.45
CA ALA A 528 -7.72 -20.69 5.34
C ALA A 528 -7.14 -21.97 5.95
N LEU A 529 -7.95 -22.66 6.76
CA LEU A 529 -7.64 -23.96 7.33
C LEU A 529 -8.17 -25.07 6.42
N SER A 530 -7.34 -26.10 6.24
CA SER A 530 -7.74 -27.41 5.70
C SER A 530 -7.67 -28.50 6.78
N SER A 531 -6.87 -28.28 7.82
CA SER A 531 -6.76 -29.14 8.99
C SER A 531 -6.27 -28.38 10.21
N ILE A 532 -6.57 -28.89 11.41
CA ILE A 532 -5.94 -28.47 12.65
C ILE A 532 -5.44 -29.69 13.44
N THR A 533 -4.28 -29.52 14.07
CA THR A 533 -3.74 -30.48 15.04
C THR A 533 -3.86 -29.86 16.43
N VAL A 534 -4.44 -30.60 17.36
CA VAL A 534 -4.79 -30.13 18.70
C VAL A 534 -4.35 -31.11 19.79
N LYS A 535 -4.13 -30.62 21.01
CA LYS A 535 -3.99 -31.47 22.20
C LYS A 535 -5.36 -31.90 22.72
N PRO A 536 -5.46 -33.04 23.44
CA PRO A 536 -6.69 -33.40 24.13
C PRO A 536 -7.17 -32.29 25.06
N GLY A 537 -8.43 -31.88 24.91
CA GLY A 537 -9.03 -30.77 25.68
C GLY A 537 -8.63 -29.35 25.25
N GLU A 538 -7.79 -29.18 24.22
CA GLU A 538 -7.45 -27.86 23.68
C GLU A 538 -8.68 -27.18 23.07
N THR A 539 -8.80 -25.87 23.29
CA THR A 539 -9.85 -25.04 22.67
C THR A 539 -9.26 -24.18 21.57
N VAL A 540 -9.93 -24.13 20.41
CA VAL A 540 -9.53 -23.30 19.26
C VAL A 540 -10.74 -22.48 18.82
N GLN A 541 -10.60 -21.15 18.84
CA GLN A 541 -11.60 -20.26 18.28
C GLN A 541 -11.46 -20.24 16.76
N LEU A 542 -12.45 -20.81 16.08
CA LEU A 542 -12.52 -20.76 14.61
C LEU A 542 -13.14 -19.44 14.17
N ALA A 543 -12.95 -19.12 12.89
CA ALA A 543 -13.64 -18.06 12.19
C ALA A 543 -14.23 -18.58 10.88
N ALA A 544 -15.41 -18.09 10.48
CA ALA A 544 -16.01 -18.36 9.18
C ALA A 544 -16.17 -17.05 8.39
N THR A 545 -15.73 -17.04 7.13
CA THR A 545 -15.94 -15.91 6.21
C THR A 545 -16.55 -16.41 4.92
N GLY A 546 -17.55 -15.69 4.42
CA GLY A 546 -18.34 -16.08 3.26
C GLY A 546 -18.44 -14.93 2.26
N SER A 547 -18.26 -15.24 0.97
CA SER A 547 -18.37 -14.26 -0.10
C SER A 547 -19.35 -14.68 -1.19
N TYR A 548 -19.96 -13.70 -1.85
CA TYR A 548 -20.73 -13.84 -3.07
C TYR A 548 -20.02 -13.06 -4.18
N TRP A 549 -19.44 -13.78 -5.15
CA TRP A 549 -18.60 -13.23 -6.23
C TRP A 549 -17.51 -12.26 -5.73
N ASN A 550 -16.74 -12.70 -4.72
CA ASN A 550 -15.69 -11.94 -4.03
C ASN A 550 -16.16 -10.66 -3.30
N ARG A 551 -17.47 -10.49 -3.07
CA ARG A 551 -17.97 -9.52 -2.10
C ARG A 551 -18.29 -10.23 -0.81
N THR A 552 -17.76 -9.75 0.32
CA THR A 552 -18.10 -10.27 1.65
C THR A 552 -19.61 -10.18 1.83
N ALA A 553 -20.24 -11.32 2.07
CA ALA A 553 -21.69 -11.45 2.18
C ALA A 553 -22.10 -12.04 3.53
N LEU A 554 -21.31 -12.95 4.09
CA LEU A 554 -21.49 -13.41 5.46
C LEU A 554 -21.00 -12.31 6.41
N ARG A 555 -21.93 -11.65 7.11
CA ARG A 555 -21.65 -10.47 7.94
C ARG A 555 -21.59 -10.79 9.43
N ASP A 556 -22.27 -11.84 9.83
CA ASP A 556 -22.25 -12.40 11.18
C ASP A 556 -22.39 -13.94 11.11
N TRP A 557 -22.55 -14.56 12.28
CA TRP A 557 -22.47 -16.01 12.46
C TRP A 557 -23.83 -16.69 12.56
N ASP A 558 -24.90 -15.93 12.71
CA ASP A 558 -26.27 -16.43 12.83
C ASP A 558 -26.66 -17.42 11.72
N PRO A 559 -26.29 -17.23 10.44
CA PRO A 559 -26.60 -18.21 9.40
C PRO A 559 -25.59 -19.36 9.27
N VAL A 560 -24.57 -19.45 10.13
CA VAL A 560 -23.55 -20.51 10.08
C VAL A 560 -23.99 -21.71 10.89
N THR A 561 -24.06 -22.86 10.24
CA THR A 561 -24.27 -24.16 10.91
C THR A 561 -22.96 -24.93 11.01
N TRP A 562 -22.60 -25.35 12.22
CA TRP A 562 -21.44 -26.19 12.48
C TRP A 562 -21.82 -27.65 12.70
N THR A 563 -21.04 -28.57 12.14
CA THR A 563 -21.20 -30.01 12.35
C THR A 563 -19.86 -30.67 12.61
N VAL A 564 -19.84 -31.66 13.52
CA VAL A 564 -18.66 -32.46 13.83
C VAL A 564 -18.89 -33.90 13.38
N LYS A 565 -17.89 -34.47 12.73
CA LYS A 565 -17.87 -35.89 12.34
C LYS A 565 -16.70 -36.59 13.01
N GLY A 566 -16.96 -37.73 13.65
CA GLY A 566 -15.98 -38.48 14.43
C GLY A 566 -15.92 -38.02 15.88
N ASP A 567 -15.13 -38.72 16.70
CA ASP A 567 -14.99 -38.43 18.14
C ASP A 567 -13.88 -37.41 18.40
N VAL A 568 -13.92 -36.27 17.70
CA VAL A 568 -12.84 -35.27 17.74
C VAL A 568 -13.10 -34.12 18.70
N GLY A 569 -14.31 -33.97 19.23
CA GLY A 569 -14.68 -32.89 20.15
C GLY A 569 -16.06 -32.29 19.84
N THR A 570 -16.28 -31.07 20.33
CA THR A 570 -17.51 -30.30 20.12
C THR A 570 -17.19 -28.91 19.61
N VAL A 571 -18.09 -28.32 18.83
CA VAL A 571 -18.03 -26.91 18.39
C VAL A 571 -19.35 -26.26 18.73
N ASP A 572 -19.32 -25.05 19.29
CA ASP A 572 -20.53 -24.29 19.59
C ASP A 572 -20.99 -23.44 18.38
N GLU A 573 -22.09 -22.71 18.55
CA GLU A 573 -22.66 -21.85 17.50
C GLU A 573 -21.72 -20.70 17.09
N ASN A 574 -20.83 -20.27 17.99
CA ASN A 574 -19.86 -19.21 17.76
C ASN A 574 -18.51 -19.74 17.24
N GLY A 575 -18.40 -21.03 16.91
CA GLY A 575 -17.20 -21.63 16.35
C GLY A 575 -16.10 -21.95 17.36
N LEU A 576 -16.37 -21.92 18.66
CA LEU A 576 -15.40 -22.37 19.66
C LEU A 576 -15.32 -23.90 19.63
N PHE A 577 -14.25 -24.41 19.05
CA PHE A 577 -13.99 -25.84 19.02
C PHE A 577 -13.27 -26.27 20.31
N THR A 578 -13.79 -27.29 20.99
CA THR A 578 -13.16 -27.95 22.15
C THR A 578 -12.80 -29.38 21.77
N ALA A 579 -11.51 -29.69 21.76
CA ALA A 579 -10.98 -30.98 21.34
C ALA A 579 -11.36 -32.10 22.33
N GLY A 580 -11.70 -33.27 21.77
CA GLY A 580 -11.96 -34.50 22.51
C GLY A 580 -10.70 -35.13 23.13
N LYS A 581 -10.74 -36.43 23.41
CA LYS A 581 -9.60 -37.14 24.02
C LYS A 581 -8.63 -37.74 23.00
N GLU A 582 -9.16 -38.34 21.94
CA GLU A 582 -8.41 -39.00 20.88
C GLU A 582 -9.31 -39.23 19.67
N GLY A 583 -8.74 -39.49 18.49
CA GLY A 583 -9.50 -39.88 17.30
C GLY A 583 -9.08 -39.16 16.03
N SER A 584 -9.86 -39.37 14.98
CA SER A 584 -9.77 -38.61 13.73
C SER A 584 -11.17 -38.29 13.23
N GLY A 585 -11.31 -37.15 12.58
CA GLY A 585 -12.61 -36.59 12.25
C GLY A 585 -12.49 -35.22 11.60
N SER A 586 -13.61 -34.52 11.52
CA SER A 586 -13.67 -33.24 10.84
C SER A 586 -14.71 -32.32 11.44
N ILE A 587 -14.50 -31.02 11.25
CA ILE A 587 -15.48 -29.97 11.52
C ILE A 587 -15.90 -29.38 10.18
N THR A 588 -17.21 -29.19 9.98
CA THR A 588 -17.77 -28.60 8.77
C THR A 588 -18.62 -27.39 9.12
N ALA A 589 -18.31 -26.24 8.55
CA ALA A 589 -19.16 -25.05 8.57
C ALA A 589 -20.02 -25.01 7.29
N THR A 590 -21.28 -24.61 7.41
CA THR A 590 -22.20 -24.44 6.27
C THR A 590 -22.95 -23.13 6.39
N ALA A 591 -22.96 -22.33 5.31
CA ALA A 591 -23.71 -21.09 5.20
C ALA A 591 -24.04 -20.80 3.72
N GLY A 592 -25.20 -20.21 3.43
CA GLY A 592 -25.60 -19.83 2.07
C GLY A 592 -25.45 -20.94 1.02
N GLY A 593 -25.77 -22.19 1.40
CA GLY A 593 -25.67 -23.35 0.51
C GLY A 593 -24.26 -23.89 0.23
N VAL A 594 -23.21 -23.32 0.83
CA VAL A 594 -21.82 -23.78 0.70
C VAL A 594 -21.33 -24.37 2.01
N SER A 595 -20.53 -25.45 1.93
CA SER A 595 -19.90 -26.08 3.10
C SER A 595 -18.38 -26.12 2.95
N GLN A 596 -17.66 -25.84 4.04
CA GLN A 596 -16.20 -25.99 4.13
C GLN A 596 -15.87 -26.96 5.26
N THR A 597 -14.96 -27.91 5.02
CA THR A 597 -14.60 -28.95 5.98
C THR A 597 -13.12 -28.89 6.30
N ILE A 598 -12.78 -28.93 7.59
CA ILE A 598 -11.41 -29.05 8.09
C ILE A 598 -11.21 -30.38 8.81
N SER A 599 -10.06 -31.01 8.60
CA SER A 599 -9.70 -32.27 9.27
C SER A 599 -9.11 -32.00 10.66
N ILE A 600 -9.44 -32.83 11.64
CA ILE A 600 -8.92 -32.72 13.01
C ILE A 600 -8.02 -33.92 13.32
N SER A 601 -6.83 -33.64 13.85
CA SER A 601 -5.90 -34.65 14.38
C SER A 601 -5.38 -34.26 15.76
N PHE A 602 -4.97 -35.27 16.54
CA PHE A 602 -4.38 -35.05 17.87
C PHE A 602 -2.86 -35.19 17.86
N THR A 603 -2.15 -34.38 18.66
CA THR A 603 -0.76 -34.69 19.03
C THR A 603 -0.75 -35.92 19.95
N ASN A 604 0.10 -36.92 19.64
CA ASN A 604 0.20 -38.14 20.44
C ASN A 604 0.61 -37.82 21.88
N VAL A 605 -0.13 -38.37 22.85
CA VAL A 605 0.22 -38.40 24.27
C VAL A 605 0.69 -39.82 24.59
N HIS A 606 1.92 -39.99 25.09
CA HIS A 606 2.42 -41.32 25.44
C HIS A 606 1.62 -41.90 26.63
N THR A 607 1.03 -43.09 26.47
CA THR A 607 0.18 -43.72 27.50
C THR A 607 0.93 -44.11 28.76
N ASP A 608 2.24 -44.32 28.65
CA ASP A 608 3.15 -44.63 29.75
C ASP A 608 3.92 -43.41 30.27
N VAL A 609 3.63 -42.19 29.81
CA VAL A 609 4.12 -40.94 30.40
C VAL A 609 2.95 -39.99 30.53
N THR A 610 2.15 -40.20 31.56
CA THR A 610 0.96 -39.39 31.84
C THR A 610 1.35 -37.99 32.32
N PRO A 611 0.46 -36.97 32.19
CA PRO A 611 0.75 -35.58 32.60
C PRO A 611 1.20 -35.39 34.05
N ASP A 612 0.86 -36.31 34.96
CA ASP A 612 1.27 -36.32 36.37
C ASP A 612 2.65 -36.98 36.61
N HIS A 613 3.28 -37.53 35.58
CA HIS A 613 4.61 -38.13 35.67
C HIS A 613 5.71 -37.05 35.65
N TRP A 614 6.71 -37.16 36.54
CA TRP A 614 7.79 -36.16 36.69
C TRP A 614 8.57 -35.87 35.40
N SER A 615 8.67 -36.84 34.49
CA SER A 615 9.39 -36.71 33.23
C SER A 615 8.53 -36.21 32.07
N TYR A 616 7.24 -35.91 32.32
CA TYR A 616 6.28 -35.59 31.27
C TYR A 616 6.77 -34.44 30.38
N GLU A 617 7.10 -33.30 30.98
CA GLU A 617 7.57 -32.12 30.23
C GLU A 617 8.82 -32.41 29.40
N ALA A 618 9.79 -33.11 29.98
CA ALA A 618 11.03 -33.45 29.30
C ALA A 618 10.81 -34.39 28.11
N VAL A 619 9.96 -35.40 28.27
CA VAL A 619 9.63 -36.35 27.20
C VAL A 619 8.89 -35.64 26.08
N GLU A 620 7.90 -34.81 26.41
CA GLU A 620 7.13 -34.04 25.43
C GLU A 620 8.01 -33.04 24.68
N TYR A 621 8.92 -32.35 25.38
CA TYR A 621 9.89 -31.45 24.75
C TYR A 621 10.76 -32.21 23.75
N CYS A 622 11.39 -33.31 24.18
CA CYS A 622 12.26 -34.07 23.31
C CYS A 622 11.50 -34.74 22.15
N TYR A 623 10.24 -35.14 22.34
CA TYR A 623 9.43 -35.73 21.28
C TYR A 623 9.01 -34.69 20.24
N SER A 624 8.46 -33.55 20.69
CA SER A 624 8.01 -32.45 19.80
C SER A 624 9.14 -31.80 19.01
N HIS A 625 10.37 -31.78 19.55
CA HIS A 625 11.56 -31.26 18.87
C HIS A 625 12.30 -32.33 18.04
N GLY A 626 11.75 -33.55 17.92
CA GLY A 626 12.33 -34.62 17.11
C GLY A 626 13.66 -35.18 17.64
N ILE A 627 13.95 -34.94 18.92
CA ILE A 627 15.15 -35.40 19.66
C ILE A 627 15.04 -36.90 19.96
N VAL A 628 13.84 -37.37 20.32
CA VAL A 628 13.62 -38.78 20.68
C VAL A 628 12.24 -39.25 20.19
N GLY A 629 12.14 -40.52 19.79
CA GLY A 629 10.85 -41.18 19.49
C GLY A 629 10.45 -42.16 20.59
N GLY A 630 9.19 -42.60 20.58
CA GLY A 630 8.70 -43.68 21.46
C GLY A 630 9.22 -45.07 21.06
N ILE A 631 9.04 -46.06 21.93
CA ILE A 631 9.28 -47.47 21.61
C ILE A 631 8.14 -48.09 20.79
N SER A 632 6.97 -47.45 20.80
CA SER A 632 5.81 -47.75 19.96
C SER A 632 5.07 -46.45 19.64
N SER A 633 3.95 -46.54 18.91
CA SER A 633 3.10 -45.38 18.62
C SER A 633 2.41 -44.80 19.86
N THR A 634 2.32 -45.57 20.95
CA THR A 634 1.62 -45.17 22.18
C THR A 634 2.52 -45.14 23.41
N GLU A 635 3.70 -45.77 23.39
CA GLU A 635 4.59 -45.87 24.56
C GLU A 635 5.95 -45.23 24.31
N PHE A 636 6.46 -44.50 25.30
CA PHE A 636 7.80 -43.92 25.33
C PHE A 636 8.86 -44.92 25.82
N GLY A 637 8.48 -45.87 26.69
CA GLY A 637 9.36 -46.81 27.36
C GLY A 637 10.13 -46.16 28.52
N ARG A 638 9.46 -45.31 29.32
CA ARG A 638 10.10 -44.41 30.30
C ARG A 638 11.12 -45.07 31.23
N ASP A 639 10.84 -46.30 31.68
CA ASP A 639 11.63 -47.02 32.68
C ASP A 639 12.71 -47.94 32.08
N TYR A 640 12.81 -48.03 30.75
CA TYR A 640 13.83 -48.85 30.11
C TYR A 640 15.21 -48.18 30.18
N GLN A 641 16.23 -48.99 30.47
CA GLN A 641 17.62 -48.54 30.43
C GLN A 641 17.97 -48.07 29.02
N ILE A 642 18.53 -46.86 28.92
CA ILE A 642 18.91 -46.30 27.62
C ILE A 642 20.19 -46.97 27.11
N ARG A 643 20.16 -47.39 25.84
CA ARG A 643 21.32 -47.97 25.15
C ARG A 643 22.24 -46.86 24.65
N ARG A 644 23.54 -47.14 24.59
CA ARG A 644 24.56 -46.19 24.10
C ARG A 644 24.25 -45.65 22.68
N GLY A 645 23.75 -46.50 21.79
CA GLY A 645 23.34 -46.10 20.44
C GLY A 645 22.13 -45.16 20.43
N ASP A 646 21.13 -45.42 21.29
CA ASP A 646 19.94 -44.57 21.41
C ASP A 646 20.28 -43.20 21.99
N PHE A 647 21.20 -43.15 22.97
CA PHE A 647 21.70 -41.90 23.53
C PHE A 647 22.41 -41.04 22.47
N MET A 648 23.29 -41.63 21.65
CA MET A 648 23.94 -40.89 20.57
C MET A 648 22.91 -40.39 19.53
N LEU A 649 21.90 -41.20 19.23
CA LEU A 649 20.81 -40.80 18.34
C LEU A 649 20.03 -39.59 18.88
N MET A 650 19.79 -39.55 20.20
CA MET A 650 19.15 -38.39 20.84
C MET A 650 20.00 -37.12 20.72
N LEU A 651 21.31 -37.21 20.95
CA LEU A 651 22.20 -36.05 20.79
C LEU A 651 22.28 -35.57 19.34
N TYR A 652 22.34 -36.50 18.38
CA TYR A 652 22.28 -36.18 16.95
C TYR A 652 20.98 -35.47 16.57
N GLY A 653 19.85 -35.87 17.19
CA GLY A 653 18.57 -35.18 17.08
C GLY A 653 18.60 -33.76 17.66
N ALA A 654 19.16 -33.60 18.86
CA ALA A 654 19.23 -32.31 19.58
C ALA A 654 20.05 -31.25 18.83
N VAL A 655 21.12 -31.64 18.12
CA VAL A 655 21.93 -30.71 17.30
C VAL A 655 21.35 -30.46 15.90
N GLY A 656 20.12 -30.92 15.61
CA GLY A 656 19.45 -30.68 14.32
C GLY A 656 19.86 -31.62 13.19
N LYS A 657 20.38 -32.82 13.50
CA LYS A 657 20.72 -33.90 12.54
C LYS A 657 21.61 -33.42 11.37
N PRO A 658 22.80 -32.86 11.64
CA PRO A 658 23.71 -32.36 10.60
C PRO A 658 24.10 -33.46 9.60
N ALA A 659 24.42 -33.06 8.37
CA ALA A 659 24.83 -34.00 7.33
C ALA A 659 26.17 -34.69 7.68
N VAL A 660 26.24 -36.02 7.48
CA VAL A 660 27.41 -36.84 7.79
C VAL A 660 28.04 -37.35 6.50
N GLN A 661 29.32 -37.03 6.27
CA GLN A 661 30.04 -37.36 5.04
C GLN A 661 30.89 -38.64 5.15
N THR A 662 31.31 -38.98 6.37
CA THR A 662 32.18 -40.13 6.65
C THR A 662 31.40 -41.17 7.44
N GLY A 663 31.42 -42.43 6.99
CA GLY A 663 30.76 -43.53 7.69
C GLY A 663 31.44 -43.90 9.02
N CYS A 664 30.67 -44.56 9.89
CA CYS A 664 31.16 -45.08 11.17
C CYS A 664 32.15 -46.24 10.95
N THR A 665 33.26 -46.27 11.71
CA THR A 665 34.30 -47.31 11.60
C THR A 665 34.28 -48.35 12.74
N PHE A 666 33.31 -48.30 13.64
CA PHE A 666 33.19 -49.29 14.72
C PHE A 666 32.84 -50.68 14.19
N THR A 667 33.53 -51.71 14.69
CA THR A 667 33.44 -53.09 14.19
C THR A 667 32.12 -53.79 14.53
N ASP A 668 31.37 -53.26 15.50
CA ASP A 668 30.10 -53.77 16.00
C ASP A 668 28.88 -52.90 15.58
N VAL A 669 29.06 -52.03 14.58
CA VAL A 669 28.01 -51.16 14.03
C VAL A 669 27.88 -51.40 12.52
N SER A 670 26.71 -51.84 12.07
CA SER A 670 26.42 -52.07 10.64
C SER A 670 25.79 -50.84 9.99
N SER A 671 26.03 -50.61 8.70
CA SER A 671 25.41 -49.51 7.95
C SER A 671 23.88 -49.59 7.86
N GLY A 672 23.30 -50.75 8.16
CA GLY A 672 21.85 -50.95 8.27
C GLY A 672 21.27 -50.64 9.65
N ASP A 673 22.09 -50.37 10.67
CA ASP A 673 21.61 -50.07 12.01
C ASP A 673 21.01 -48.66 12.07
N TYR A 674 19.88 -48.51 12.76
CA TYR A 674 19.16 -47.23 12.84
C TYR A 674 19.95 -46.10 13.51
N TYR A 675 20.97 -46.44 14.32
CA TYR A 675 21.88 -45.49 14.96
C TYR A 675 23.19 -45.25 14.17
N TYR A 676 23.38 -45.89 13.00
CA TYR A 676 24.63 -45.82 12.23
C TYR A 676 25.05 -44.37 11.93
N THR A 677 24.13 -43.57 11.39
CA THR A 677 24.40 -42.17 11.03
C THR A 677 24.73 -41.32 12.26
N ALA A 678 24.03 -41.54 13.37
CA ALA A 678 24.30 -40.82 14.62
C ALA A 678 25.67 -41.17 15.20
N LEU A 679 26.09 -42.44 15.12
CA LEU A 679 27.43 -42.86 15.55
C LEU A 679 28.53 -42.37 14.61
N ALA A 680 28.26 -42.34 13.31
CA ALA A 680 29.18 -41.75 12.32
C ALA A 680 29.39 -40.25 12.58
N TRP A 681 28.31 -39.52 12.86
CA TRP A 681 28.38 -38.13 13.32
C TRP A 681 29.16 -38.02 14.63
N GLY A 682 28.78 -38.76 15.66
CA GLY A 682 29.41 -38.72 16.98
C GLY A 682 30.89 -39.03 16.93
N GLN A 683 31.32 -39.93 16.04
CA GLN A 683 32.74 -40.22 15.80
C GLN A 683 33.46 -39.05 15.14
N SER A 684 32.81 -38.37 14.17
CA SER A 684 33.37 -37.22 13.47
C SER A 684 33.57 -35.98 14.37
N VAL A 685 32.71 -35.79 15.37
CA VAL A 685 32.79 -34.67 16.32
C VAL A 685 33.45 -35.05 17.66
N GLY A 686 34.01 -36.26 17.76
CA GLY A 686 34.77 -36.71 18.94
C GLY A 686 33.93 -37.17 20.14
N LEU A 687 32.60 -37.23 20.04
CA LEU A 687 31.71 -37.71 21.11
C LEU A 687 31.66 -39.25 21.21
N ALA A 688 32.04 -39.96 20.15
CA ALA A 688 32.11 -41.42 20.13
C ALA A 688 33.56 -41.91 19.99
N SER A 689 34.18 -42.29 21.11
CA SER A 689 35.58 -42.76 21.17
C SER A 689 35.75 -44.29 21.25
N GLY A 690 34.64 -45.04 21.33
CA GLY A 690 34.65 -46.51 21.40
C GLY A 690 34.92 -47.07 22.81
N THR A 691 34.75 -48.38 22.99
CA THR A 691 34.96 -49.11 24.26
C THR A 691 36.24 -49.95 24.29
N GLY A 692 37.09 -49.83 23.25
CA GLY A 692 38.26 -50.69 23.01
C GLY A 692 38.06 -51.64 21.83
N ASP A 693 39.16 -52.19 21.29
CA ASP A 693 39.19 -53.19 20.20
C ASP A 693 38.41 -52.82 18.92
N GLY A 694 38.21 -51.52 18.69
CA GLY A 694 37.45 -50.99 17.55
C GLY A 694 35.93 -51.05 17.70
N ALA A 695 35.39 -51.40 18.87
CA ALA A 695 33.94 -51.49 19.14
C ALA A 695 33.38 -50.23 19.84
N TYR A 696 32.06 -50.00 19.75
CA TYR A 696 31.34 -48.94 20.48
C TYR A 696 30.34 -49.47 21.53
N SER A 697 29.93 -50.72 21.40
CA SER A 697 28.92 -51.41 22.21
C SER A 697 27.54 -50.72 22.18
N PRO A 698 26.94 -50.45 21.01
CA PRO A 698 25.74 -49.60 20.88
C PRO A 698 24.50 -50.15 21.59
N THR A 699 24.42 -51.46 21.81
CA THR A 699 23.27 -52.14 22.45
C THR A 699 23.39 -52.25 23.97
N GLN A 700 24.55 -51.93 24.54
CA GLN A 700 24.76 -51.97 25.99
C GLN A 700 24.18 -50.71 26.66
N PRO A 701 23.71 -50.81 27.91
CA PRO A 701 23.37 -49.63 28.71
C PRO A 701 24.56 -48.69 28.89
N ILE A 702 24.30 -47.39 29.03
CA ILE A 702 25.31 -46.40 29.38
C ILE A 702 25.30 -46.10 30.88
N THR A 703 26.49 -46.04 31.50
CA THR A 703 26.60 -45.61 32.89
C THR A 703 26.47 -44.10 33.01
N ARG A 704 26.09 -43.60 34.20
CA ARG A 704 25.92 -42.16 34.46
C ARG A 704 27.22 -41.37 34.25
N GLU A 705 28.37 -41.89 34.71
CA GLU A 705 29.66 -41.21 34.47
C GLU A 705 30.01 -41.10 32.99
N GLN A 706 29.67 -42.11 32.18
CA GLN A 706 29.90 -42.08 30.73
C GLN A 706 28.95 -41.09 30.04
N ALA A 707 27.68 -41.06 30.44
CA ALA A 707 26.70 -40.12 29.92
C ALA A 707 27.09 -38.68 30.26
N PHE A 708 27.52 -38.40 31.49
CA PHE A 708 27.94 -37.07 31.92
C PHE A 708 29.14 -36.53 31.16
N THR A 709 30.15 -37.37 30.91
CA THR A 709 31.27 -37.00 30.04
C THR A 709 30.79 -36.59 28.64
N ILE A 710 29.96 -37.42 28.00
CA ILE A 710 29.49 -37.16 26.64
C ILE A 710 28.55 -35.94 26.58
N LEU A 711 27.64 -35.79 27.54
CA LEU A 711 26.75 -34.64 27.65
C LEU A 711 27.54 -33.33 27.78
N ARG A 712 28.54 -33.29 28.69
CA ARG A 712 29.38 -32.10 28.87
C ARG A 712 30.17 -31.75 27.60
N GLN A 713 30.65 -32.75 26.88
CA GLN A 713 31.35 -32.55 25.60
C GLN A 713 30.40 -32.10 24.48
N ALA A 714 29.12 -32.48 24.54
CA ALA A 714 28.12 -32.10 23.54
C ALA A 714 27.57 -30.67 23.73
N MET A 715 27.66 -30.10 24.93
CA MET A 715 27.10 -28.77 25.26
C MET A 715 27.55 -27.64 24.30
N PRO A 716 28.83 -27.51 23.92
CA PRO A 716 29.24 -26.50 22.94
C PRO A 716 28.58 -26.67 21.57
N LEU A 717 28.34 -27.92 21.12
CA LEU A 717 27.64 -28.20 19.86
C LEU A 717 26.15 -27.82 19.91
N LEU A 718 25.59 -27.70 21.11
CA LEU A 718 24.23 -27.23 21.37
C LEU A 718 24.17 -25.72 21.65
N GLY A 719 25.29 -24.99 21.48
CA GLY A 719 25.38 -23.56 21.76
C GLY A 719 25.37 -23.23 23.26
N LYS A 720 25.77 -24.17 24.13
CA LYS A 720 25.84 -24.01 25.58
C LYS A 720 27.31 -24.01 26.03
N GLU A 721 27.91 -22.84 26.09
CA GLU A 721 29.26 -22.67 26.62
C GLU A 721 29.20 -22.40 28.13
N CYS A 722 30.00 -23.12 28.92
CA CYS A 722 30.10 -22.92 30.37
C CYS A 722 31.52 -23.21 30.86
N PRO A 723 32.00 -22.52 31.91
CA PRO A 723 33.30 -22.78 32.49
C PRO A 723 33.36 -24.15 33.19
N ASP A 724 34.55 -24.73 33.27
CA ASP A 724 34.78 -25.99 34.00
C ASP A 724 34.75 -25.73 35.51
N ALA A 725 33.98 -26.54 36.24
CA ALA A 725 33.86 -26.41 37.68
C ALA A 725 34.96 -27.16 38.45
N SER A 726 35.35 -26.60 39.59
CA SER A 726 36.24 -27.18 40.59
C SER A 726 35.69 -28.52 41.08
N LEU A 727 36.59 -29.47 41.29
CA LEU A 727 36.23 -30.79 41.82
C LEU A 727 35.61 -30.74 43.23
N THR A 728 35.80 -29.64 43.96
CA THR A 728 35.21 -29.41 45.30
C THR A 728 33.69 -29.44 45.28
N VAL A 729 33.04 -29.13 44.15
CA VAL A 729 31.58 -29.24 43.96
C VAL A 729 31.08 -30.67 44.20
N LEU A 730 31.94 -31.68 44.04
CA LEU A 730 31.61 -33.08 44.25
C LEU A 730 31.68 -33.52 45.72
N ASP A 731 32.19 -32.69 46.64
CA ASP A 731 32.35 -33.03 48.06
C ASP A 731 31.01 -33.28 48.77
N GLN A 732 29.91 -32.77 48.21
CA GLN A 732 28.55 -33.04 48.68
C GLN A 732 28.10 -34.49 48.47
N PHE A 733 28.78 -35.26 47.63
CA PHE A 733 28.38 -36.64 47.30
C PHE A 733 29.23 -37.67 48.03
N SER A 734 28.55 -38.56 48.74
CA SER A 734 29.19 -39.63 49.52
C SER A 734 29.96 -40.66 48.68
N ASP A 735 29.69 -40.73 47.38
CA ASP A 735 30.29 -41.67 46.42
C ASP A 735 31.24 -40.99 45.41
N LYS A 736 31.68 -39.75 45.65
CA LYS A 736 32.56 -38.99 44.75
C LYS A 736 33.85 -39.73 44.37
N ASP A 737 34.39 -40.54 45.28
CA ASP A 737 35.62 -41.32 45.06
C ASP A 737 35.40 -42.51 44.09
N GLN A 738 34.15 -42.85 43.76
CA GLN A 738 33.82 -43.89 42.77
C GLN A 738 33.77 -43.35 41.33
N ILE A 739 33.76 -42.02 41.15
CA ILE A 739 33.77 -41.37 39.83
C ILE A 739 35.13 -41.63 39.18
N ALA A 740 35.13 -42.17 37.97
CA ALA A 740 36.38 -42.39 37.24
C ALA A 740 37.10 -41.05 36.97
N ASP A 741 38.43 -41.04 36.98
CA ASP A 741 39.21 -39.80 36.83
C ASP A 741 38.85 -39.01 35.57
N TYR A 742 38.59 -39.71 34.46
CA TYR A 742 38.18 -39.08 33.19
C TYR A 742 36.80 -38.38 33.25
N ALA A 743 35.95 -38.71 34.23
CA ALA A 743 34.59 -38.20 34.36
C ALA A 743 34.45 -37.14 35.46
N LYS A 744 35.46 -36.97 36.33
CA LYS A 744 35.38 -36.08 37.50
C LYS A 744 35.09 -34.62 37.13
N GLY A 745 35.88 -34.03 36.25
CA GLY A 745 35.67 -32.63 35.83
C GLY A 745 34.34 -32.39 35.12
N HIS A 746 33.93 -33.32 34.25
CA HIS A 746 32.64 -33.25 33.55
C HIS A 746 31.45 -33.36 34.51
N THR A 747 31.54 -34.28 35.47
CA THR A 747 30.50 -34.47 36.49
C THR A 747 30.42 -33.25 37.41
N ALA A 748 31.55 -32.72 37.86
CA ALA A 748 31.59 -31.49 38.67
C ALA A 748 30.92 -30.33 37.94
N THR A 749 31.21 -30.17 36.65
CA THR A 749 30.63 -29.11 35.82
C THR A 749 29.13 -29.28 35.67
N LEU A 750 28.63 -30.47 35.30
CA LEU A 750 27.18 -30.68 35.16
C LEU A 750 26.41 -30.53 36.47
N VAL A 751 27.02 -30.84 37.62
CA VAL A 751 26.42 -30.57 38.94
C VAL A 751 26.39 -29.06 39.21
N ALA A 752 27.49 -28.36 38.97
CA ALA A 752 27.58 -26.91 39.19
C ALA A 752 26.60 -26.12 38.30
N GLN A 753 26.34 -26.62 37.10
CA GLN A 753 25.36 -26.07 36.15
C GLN A 753 23.90 -26.42 36.51
N GLY A 754 23.65 -27.17 37.60
CA GLY A 754 22.30 -27.58 38.02
C GLY A 754 21.65 -28.65 37.14
N ILE A 755 22.36 -29.16 36.13
CA ILE A 755 21.87 -30.19 35.20
C ILE A 755 21.79 -31.57 35.90
N VAL A 756 22.67 -31.82 36.88
CA VAL A 756 22.72 -33.06 37.66
C VAL A 756 22.59 -32.75 39.16
N SER A 757 21.52 -33.26 39.79
CA SER A 757 21.25 -33.05 41.22
C SER A 757 21.54 -34.28 42.11
N GLY A 758 22.13 -35.35 41.56
CA GLY A 758 22.41 -36.60 42.28
C GLY A 758 21.21 -37.56 42.42
N LYS A 759 21.42 -38.70 43.07
CA LYS A 759 20.43 -39.77 43.33
C LYS A 759 20.56 -40.24 44.79
N GLY A 760 19.65 -39.77 45.66
CA GLY A 760 19.79 -39.99 47.10
C GLY A 760 20.96 -39.18 47.66
N THR A 761 21.91 -39.83 48.34
CA THR A 761 23.08 -39.16 48.96
C THR A 761 24.36 -39.19 48.09
N GLY A 762 24.26 -39.62 46.83
CA GLY A 762 25.41 -39.78 45.90
C GLY A 762 25.06 -39.43 44.45
N VAL A 763 26.03 -39.42 43.54
CA VAL A 763 25.83 -39.21 42.09
C VAL A 763 25.59 -40.50 41.30
N ASP A 764 25.81 -41.66 41.92
CA ASP A 764 25.66 -43.01 41.35
C ASP A 764 26.43 -43.19 40.03
N PRO A 765 27.77 -42.99 40.01
CA PRO A 765 28.53 -42.90 38.77
C PRO A 765 28.53 -44.21 37.95
N LYS A 766 28.35 -45.36 38.61
CA LYS A 766 28.30 -46.69 37.98
C LYS A 766 26.89 -47.16 37.63
N GLY A 767 25.85 -46.45 38.07
CA GLY A 767 24.46 -46.74 37.73
C GLY A 767 24.14 -46.46 36.26
N ASN A 768 23.09 -47.10 35.72
CA ASN A 768 22.61 -46.87 34.36
C ASN A 768 21.46 -45.86 34.33
N LEU A 769 21.31 -45.12 33.23
CA LEU A 769 20.20 -44.20 33.01
C LEU A 769 19.02 -44.89 32.33
N THR A 770 17.81 -44.47 32.71
CA THR A 770 16.57 -44.76 31.97
C THR A 770 16.38 -43.79 30.81
N ARG A 771 15.47 -44.12 29.88
CA ARG A 771 15.07 -43.23 28.77
C ARG A 771 14.47 -41.92 29.28
N ALA A 772 13.64 -41.96 30.33
CA ALA A 772 13.06 -40.76 30.92
C ALA A 772 14.11 -39.87 31.61
N GLU A 773 15.06 -40.46 32.34
CA GLU A 773 16.17 -39.70 32.94
C GLU A 773 17.07 -39.06 31.88
N MET A 774 17.35 -39.75 30.78
CA MET A 774 18.12 -39.14 29.67
C MET A 774 17.35 -37.99 29.01
N ALA A 775 16.05 -38.17 28.74
CA ALA A 775 15.22 -37.09 28.19
C ALA A 775 15.20 -35.88 29.12
N ALA A 776 15.12 -36.09 30.44
CA ALA A 776 15.21 -35.01 31.42
C ALA A 776 16.56 -34.30 31.39
N LEU A 777 17.68 -35.01 31.31
CA LEU A 777 19.02 -34.40 31.22
C LEU A 777 19.18 -33.56 29.95
N ILE A 778 18.73 -34.08 28.80
CA ILE A 778 18.79 -33.34 27.54
C ILE A 778 17.84 -32.14 27.57
N TYR A 779 16.62 -32.30 28.08
CA TYR A 779 15.68 -31.19 28.28
C TYR A 779 16.31 -30.07 29.11
N GLN A 780 16.87 -30.41 30.27
CA GLN A 780 17.58 -29.45 31.13
C GLN A 780 18.70 -28.74 30.35
N ILE A 781 19.55 -29.47 29.62
CA ILE A 781 20.61 -28.84 28.79
C ILE A 781 20.05 -27.91 27.71
N MET A 782 18.91 -28.25 27.10
CA MET A 782 18.31 -27.45 26.05
C MET A 782 17.66 -26.17 26.58
N THR A 783 17.03 -26.24 27.76
CA THR A 783 16.21 -25.16 28.31
C THR A 783 16.89 -24.30 29.37
N TYR A 784 17.98 -24.77 29.99
CA TYR A 784 18.70 -23.98 30.99
C TYR A 784 19.58 -22.87 30.36
N THR A 785 19.91 -21.87 31.18
CA THR A 785 20.91 -20.84 30.87
C THR A 785 22.22 -21.20 31.55
N PRO A 786 23.37 -21.23 30.85
CA PRO A 786 24.68 -21.50 31.46
C PRO A 786 24.97 -20.60 32.66
N ILE A 787 25.35 -21.22 33.78
CA ILE A 787 25.78 -20.53 34.99
C ILE A 787 27.27 -20.18 34.82
N THR A 788 27.59 -18.89 34.80
CA THR A 788 28.96 -18.41 34.56
C THR A 788 29.78 -18.27 35.84
N ASP A 789 29.12 -18.10 36.99
CA ASP A 789 29.75 -18.03 38.31
C ASP A 789 29.72 -19.41 39.00
N VAL A 790 30.61 -20.31 38.55
CA VAL A 790 30.84 -21.61 39.21
C VAL A 790 32.22 -21.63 39.84
N PRO A 791 32.44 -22.33 40.97
CA PRO A 791 33.76 -22.45 41.57
C PRO A 791 34.76 -23.01 40.56
N THR A 792 35.89 -22.34 40.29
CA THR A 792 36.95 -22.81 39.37
C THR A 792 38.27 -23.05 40.12
N ASP A 793 39.13 -23.95 39.62
CA ASP A 793 40.48 -24.15 40.19
C ASP A 793 41.46 -23.05 39.67
N PRO A 794 42.41 -22.53 40.47
CA PRO A 794 43.34 -21.45 40.04
C PRO A 794 44.42 -21.95 39.06
N GLU A 795 44.67 -21.22 37.96
CA GLU A 795 45.60 -21.57 36.87
C GLU A 795 47.10 -21.52 37.23
N SER A 796 47.90 -22.40 36.60
CA SER A 796 49.37 -22.49 36.74
C SER A 796 50.14 -21.77 35.61
N GLU A 797 51.05 -20.86 35.95
CA GLU A 797 51.89 -20.06 35.03
C GLU A 797 53.01 -20.85 34.29
N GLN A 798 53.29 -20.51 33.02
CA GLN A 798 54.56 -20.80 32.32
C GLN A 798 54.99 -19.65 31.35
N PRO A 799 56.31 -19.50 31.05
CA PRO A 799 56.98 -18.18 31.01
C PRO A 799 57.38 -17.64 29.61
N VAL A 800 57.75 -16.35 29.60
CA VAL A 800 58.05 -15.45 28.46
C VAL A 800 59.57 -15.26 28.24
N GLU A 801 60.03 -15.05 27.00
CA GLU A 801 61.33 -14.42 26.64
C GLU A 801 61.22 -13.59 25.32
N PRO A 802 62.11 -12.59 25.05
CA PRO A 802 61.69 -11.24 24.68
C PRO A 802 62.32 -10.60 23.41
N GLU A 803 61.60 -9.58 22.92
CA GLU A 803 61.88 -8.32 22.15
C GLU A 803 63.23 -8.05 21.43
N GLN A 804 63.30 -7.39 20.25
CA GLN A 804 63.05 -5.95 19.92
C GLN A 804 63.45 -5.68 18.41
N PRO A 805 63.36 -4.47 17.79
CA PRO A 805 62.31 -3.44 17.75
C PRO A 805 62.13 -2.77 16.33
N THR A 806 61.12 -1.89 16.13
CA THR A 806 61.28 -0.49 15.60
C THR A 806 59.95 0.31 15.56
N GLU A 807 60.07 1.59 15.95
CA GLU A 807 59.14 2.75 16.12
C GLU A 807 58.41 3.28 14.86
N PRO A 808 57.57 4.35 14.95
CA PRO A 808 56.54 4.71 15.96
C PRO A 808 55.21 5.22 15.32
N GLU A 809 54.05 5.04 15.95
CA GLU A 809 52.85 5.86 15.64
C GLU A 809 51.93 6.04 16.87
N GLU A 810 51.64 7.32 17.14
CA GLU A 810 50.51 8.01 17.81
C GLU A 810 50.07 7.78 19.27
N PRO A 811 49.51 8.83 19.94
CA PRO A 811 49.28 8.88 21.38
C PRO A 811 47.91 8.31 21.83
N GLN A 812 47.91 7.90 23.09
CA GLN A 812 46.91 7.14 23.84
C GLN A 812 45.56 7.85 24.06
N GLU A 813 44.49 7.05 24.09
CA GLU A 813 43.24 7.34 24.79
C GLU A 813 43.28 6.67 26.20
N PRO A 814 42.82 7.33 27.27
CA PRO A 814 42.95 6.83 28.64
C PRO A 814 41.75 5.98 29.11
N GLU A 815 42.10 4.96 29.89
CA GLU A 815 41.36 4.19 30.91
C GLU A 815 39.84 4.42 31.07
N GLU A 816 39.06 3.36 30.80
CA GLU A 816 37.75 3.18 31.41
C GLU A 816 37.89 2.65 32.86
N PRO A 817 37.09 3.19 33.81
CA PRO A 817 37.13 2.83 35.22
C PRO A 817 36.43 1.49 35.53
N GLN A 818 36.88 0.87 36.63
CA GLN A 818 36.29 -0.32 37.28
C GLN A 818 34.86 -0.10 37.80
N GLU A 819 34.01 -1.14 37.71
CA GLU A 819 33.01 -1.65 38.70
C GLU A 819 31.95 -2.52 37.99
N PRO A 820 31.13 -3.36 38.67
CA PRO A 820 31.37 -4.25 39.82
C PRO A 820 30.90 -5.70 39.51
N GLU A 821 31.10 -6.62 40.46
CA GLU A 821 30.46 -7.96 40.51
C GLU A 821 28.92 -7.86 40.47
N GLN A 822 28.20 -8.83 39.85
CA GLN A 822 26.79 -9.25 40.14
C GLN A 822 26.16 -10.24 39.12
N PRO A 823 25.00 -10.90 39.34
CA PRO A 823 24.68 -11.95 40.33
C PRO A 823 23.81 -13.10 39.69
N GLY A 824 23.42 -14.12 40.47
CA GLY A 824 22.57 -15.23 40.02
C GLY A 824 21.16 -14.84 39.52
N GLN A 825 20.61 -15.60 38.57
CA GLN A 825 19.22 -15.48 38.09
C GLN A 825 18.24 -15.86 39.20
N SER A 826 17.59 -14.85 39.77
CA SER A 826 16.46 -14.96 40.68
C SER A 826 15.15 -15.20 39.91
N GLU A 827 14.25 -16.02 40.46
CA GLU A 827 12.83 -16.00 40.08
C GLU A 827 12.30 -14.56 40.20
N LEU A 828 11.51 -14.09 39.23
CA LEU A 828 10.86 -12.78 39.31
C LEU A 828 10.05 -12.73 40.62
N PRO A 829 10.18 -11.67 41.43
CA PRO A 829 9.61 -11.64 42.77
C PRO A 829 8.09 -11.45 42.71
N ASP A 830 7.36 -11.70 43.80
CA ASP A 830 5.92 -11.43 43.85
C ASP A 830 5.65 -9.93 43.63
N PRO A 831 4.94 -9.52 42.57
CA PRO A 831 4.75 -8.11 42.26
C PRO A 831 3.93 -7.35 43.30
N SER A 832 3.20 -8.05 44.18
CA SER A 832 2.46 -7.41 45.27
C SER A 832 3.37 -6.80 46.37
N GLU A 833 4.66 -7.13 46.35
CA GLU A 833 5.66 -6.59 47.30
C GLU A 833 6.46 -5.39 46.76
N TYR A 834 6.22 -4.97 45.51
CA TYR A 834 6.98 -3.91 44.83
C TYR A 834 6.09 -2.76 44.37
N THR A 835 6.66 -1.57 44.26
CA THR A 835 5.99 -0.39 43.69
C THR A 835 6.82 0.19 42.54
N LEU A 836 6.26 0.24 41.34
CA LEU A 836 6.85 0.95 40.20
C LEU A 836 6.31 2.39 40.16
N SER A 837 7.20 3.38 40.28
CA SER A 837 6.84 4.81 40.33
C SER A 837 7.52 5.60 39.21
N MET A 838 6.78 6.48 38.55
CA MET A 838 7.32 7.40 37.54
C MET A 838 7.88 8.65 38.23
N LYS A 839 9.11 9.07 37.90
CA LYS A 839 9.70 10.28 38.49
C LYS A 839 8.99 11.57 38.06
N LEU A 840 8.35 11.55 36.89
CA LEU A 840 7.54 12.65 36.36
C LEU A 840 6.14 12.12 36.07
N SER A 841 5.12 12.62 36.77
CA SER A 841 3.73 12.30 36.45
C SER A 841 3.27 12.98 35.15
N GLU A 842 3.91 14.09 34.77
CA GLU A 842 3.66 14.80 33.53
C GLU A 842 4.89 15.54 32.99
N VAL A 843 4.94 15.79 31.69
CA VAL A 843 5.96 16.63 31.03
C VAL A 843 5.36 17.28 29.78
N THR A 844 5.75 18.53 29.49
CA THR A 844 5.41 19.21 28.22
C THR A 844 6.62 19.21 27.29
N LEU A 845 6.44 18.85 26.03
CA LEU A 845 7.49 18.82 25.01
C LEU A 845 7.15 19.74 23.84
N ALA A 846 8.10 20.60 23.45
CA ALA A 846 8.02 21.33 22.19
C ALA A 846 8.11 20.36 21.00
N SER A 847 7.68 20.79 19.81
CA SER A 847 7.75 19.97 18.59
C SER A 847 9.20 19.53 18.30
N GLY A 848 9.40 18.23 18.11
CA GLY A 848 10.72 17.63 17.88
C GLY A 848 11.58 17.45 19.13
N GLU A 849 11.13 17.95 20.29
CA GLU A 849 11.84 17.76 21.55
C GLU A 849 11.75 16.29 22.02
N SER A 850 12.83 15.80 22.61
CA SER A 850 12.88 14.48 23.24
C SER A 850 13.19 14.59 24.73
N ARG A 851 12.63 13.68 25.53
CA ARG A 851 12.85 13.63 26.97
C ARG A 851 13.05 12.20 27.44
N GLN A 852 14.09 11.99 28.24
CA GLN A 852 14.29 10.75 28.98
C GLN A 852 13.32 10.69 30.15
N LEU A 853 12.41 9.71 30.15
CA LEU A 853 11.61 9.38 31.32
C LEU A 853 12.39 8.39 32.19
N SER A 854 12.11 8.41 33.48
CA SER A 854 12.76 7.51 34.43
C SER A 854 11.73 7.00 35.43
N VAL A 855 11.81 5.71 35.72
CA VAL A 855 11.03 5.05 36.76
C VAL A 855 11.95 4.63 37.90
N SER A 856 11.37 4.49 39.08
CA SER A 856 11.99 3.86 40.25
C SER A 856 11.15 2.67 40.66
N LEU A 857 11.82 1.58 41.02
CA LEU A 857 11.21 0.38 41.58
C LEU A 857 11.59 0.31 43.06
N ASP A 858 10.61 0.20 43.95
CA ASP A 858 10.83 0.16 45.41
C ASP A 858 10.18 -1.08 46.04
N PRO A 859 10.93 -1.97 46.72
CA PRO A 859 12.40 -1.96 46.84
C PRO A 859 13.09 -2.21 45.48
N GLU A 860 14.32 -1.73 45.30
CA GLU A 860 15.07 -1.89 44.03
C GLU A 860 15.34 -3.39 43.75
N TRP A 861 15.20 -3.79 42.49
CA TRP A 861 15.49 -5.15 42.02
C TRP A 861 16.59 -5.14 40.97
N GLU A 862 17.62 -5.96 41.23
CA GLU A 862 18.77 -6.15 40.35
C GLU A 862 18.33 -6.70 38.99
N ASN A 863 18.73 -6.05 37.89
CA ASN A 863 18.37 -6.44 36.52
C ASN A 863 16.89 -6.27 36.13
N ALA A 864 16.11 -5.43 36.83
CA ALA A 864 14.73 -5.13 36.44
C ALA A 864 14.62 -4.62 34.98
N GLN A 865 14.03 -5.43 34.10
CA GLN A 865 13.82 -5.08 32.69
C GLN A 865 12.51 -4.29 32.52
N ILE A 866 12.60 -2.96 32.54
CA ILE A 866 11.45 -2.07 32.33
C ILE A 866 11.11 -2.04 30.84
N THR A 867 9.86 -2.33 30.51
CA THR A 867 9.31 -2.15 29.15
C THR A 867 8.54 -0.85 29.05
N TRP A 868 8.58 -0.19 27.90
CA TRP A 868 7.94 1.10 27.68
C TRP A 868 6.94 1.02 26.53
N SER A 869 5.81 1.72 26.69
CA SER A 869 4.76 1.81 25.67
C SER A 869 4.15 3.20 25.65
N SER A 870 3.62 3.58 24.48
CA SER A 870 2.87 4.82 24.26
C SER A 870 1.47 4.43 23.80
N ASP A 871 0.44 5.08 24.34
CA ASP A 871 -0.95 4.89 23.87
C ASP A 871 -1.23 5.61 22.53
N ALA A 872 -0.37 6.55 22.14
CA ALA A 872 -0.42 7.25 20.85
C ALA A 872 0.99 7.42 20.24
N PRO A 873 1.62 6.34 19.74
CA PRO A 873 2.99 6.38 19.22
C PRO A 873 3.14 7.28 17.97
N GLY A 874 2.05 7.54 17.22
CA GLY A 874 2.05 8.52 16.12
C GLY A 874 2.11 9.98 16.57
N THR A 875 2.00 10.25 17.88
CA THR A 875 2.10 11.57 18.50
C THR A 875 3.36 11.69 19.35
N ALA A 876 3.63 10.68 20.19
CA ALA A 876 4.83 10.59 20.99
C ALA A 876 5.33 9.15 21.14
N PRO A 877 6.22 8.66 20.25
CA PRO A 877 6.82 7.34 20.40
C PRO A 877 7.82 7.34 21.56
N VAL A 878 8.01 6.17 22.19
CA VAL A 878 8.96 5.95 23.28
C VAL A 878 9.93 4.84 22.91
N THR A 879 11.23 5.04 23.17
CA THR A 879 12.26 4.02 22.92
C THR A 879 12.27 2.97 24.03
N ALA A 880 12.97 1.85 23.79
CA ALA A 880 13.14 0.79 24.81
C ALA A 880 13.81 1.29 26.11
N ASN A 881 14.56 2.39 26.04
CA ASN A 881 15.21 2.99 27.19
C ASN A 881 14.37 4.11 27.84
N GLY A 882 13.15 4.39 27.36
CA GLY A 882 12.27 5.40 27.95
C GLY A 882 12.46 6.83 27.41
N VAL A 883 13.09 7.01 26.25
CA VAL A 883 13.14 8.34 25.59
C VAL A 883 11.86 8.55 24.80
N VAL A 884 11.08 9.56 25.16
CA VAL A 884 9.88 9.99 24.41
C VAL A 884 10.21 11.19 23.53
N THR A 885 9.71 11.21 22.29
CA THR A 885 9.92 12.32 21.32
C THR A 885 8.58 12.88 20.88
N ASN A 886 8.41 14.21 20.87
CA ASN A 886 7.20 14.84 20.32
C ASN A 886 7.28 14.89 18.78
N ILE A 887 6.44 14.10 18.11
CA ILE A 887 6.27 14.09 16.65
C ILE A 887 4.88 14.57 16.21
N PHE A 888 4.13 15.25 17.08
CA PHE A 888 2.73 15.62 16.88
C PHE A 888 2.53 16.60 15.71
N PRO A 889 1.86 16.20 14.61
CA PRO A 889 1.61 17.07 13.47
C PRO A 889 0.21 17.74 13.52
N GLY A 890 -0.50 17.61 14.64
CA GLY A 890 -1.82 18.20 14.86
C GLY A 890 -1.78 19.64 15.40
N SER A 891 -2.94 20.23 15.61
CA SER A 891 -3.11 21.56 16.20
C SER A 891 -3.32 21.49 17.72
N GLY A 892 -2.95 22.55 18.43
CA GLY A 892 -3.13 22.66 19.88
C GLY A 892 -2.07 21.89 20.68
N THR A 893 -2.49 21.26 21.77
CA THR A 893 -1.63 20.42 22.61
C THR A 893 -2.30 19.06 22.77
N ALA A 894 -1.59 17.99 22.39
CA ALA A 894 -2.06 16.61 22.57
C ALA A 894 -1.49 16.03 23.88
N ALA A 895 -2.30 15.29 24.63
CA ALA A 895 -1.85 14.54 25.80
C ALA A 895 -1.67 13.07 25.42
N VAL A 896 -0.50 12.50 25.70
CA VAL A 896 -0.14 11.10 25.41
C VAL A 896 0.29 10.42 26.70
N THR A 897 -0.17 9.20 26.97
CA THR A 897 0.23 8.44 28.16
C THR A 897 1.38 7.50 27.83
N ILE A 898 2.54 7.73 28.46
CA ILE A 898 3.65 6.78 28.40
C ILE A 898 3.58 5.86 29.62
N THR A 899 3.55 4.55 29.37
CA THR A 899 3.47 3.51 30.41
C THR A 899 4.77 2.71 30.46
N ALA A 900 5.41 2.70 31.62
CA ALA A 900 6.49 1.78 31.97
C ALA A 900 5.91 0.56 32.69
N SER A 901 6.34 -0.64 32.33
CA SER A 901 5.83 -1.90 32.89
C SER A 901 6.96 -2.84 33.29
N TRP A 902 6.81 -3.49 34.45
CA TRP A 902 7.70 -4.55 34.93
C TRP A 902 6.92 -5.51 35.81
N ASN A 903 6.97 -6.81 35.50
CA ASN A 903 6.38 -7.89 36.30
C ASN A 903 4.89 -7.66 36.69
N GLY A 904 4.07 -7.08 35.79
CA GLY A 904 2.65 -6.78 36.04
C GLY A 904 2.37 -5.43 36.74
N LEU A 905 3.40 -4.74 37.24
CA LEU A 905 3.30 -3.37 37.74
C LEU A 905 3.41 -2.35 36.60
N THR A 906 2.70 -1.23 36.71
CA THR A 906 2.74 -0.16 35.71
C THR A 906 2.90 1.22 36.36
N ALA A 907 3.70 2.09 35.75
CA ALA A 907 3.80 3.50 36.09
C ALA A 907 3.55 4.36 34.84
N LYS A 908 2.88 5.50 34.99
CA LYS A 908 2.41 6.33 33.87
C LYS A 908 2.92 7.77 33.95
N CYS A 909 3.22 8.36 32.80
CA CYS A 909 3.53 9.78 32.62
C CYS A 909 2.60 10.35 31.55
N THR A 910 2.00 11.52 31.78
CA THR A 910 1.27 12.26 30.75
C THR A 910 2.20 13.23 30.03
N VAL A 911 2.41 13.02 28.74
CA VAL A 911 3.25 13.86 27.87
C VAL A 911 2.34 14.82 27.10
N TYR A 912 2.47 16.11 27.36
CA TYR A 912 1.79 17.17 26.62
C TYR A 912 2.64 17.60 25.42
N CYS A 913 2.27 17.16 24.23
CA CYS A 913 2.92 17.46 22.96
C CYS A 913 2.40 18.77 22.39
N GLN A 914 3.23 19.80 22.36
CA GLN A 914 2.89 21.07 21.70
C GLN A 914 2.94 20.92 20.17
N GLN A 915 2.02 21.58 19.49
CA GLN A 915 1.98 21.67 18.03
C GLN A 915 3.29 22.20 17.42
N ALA A 916 3.59 21.74 16.20
CA ALA A 916 4.74 22.21 15.42
C ALA A 916 4.48 23.54 14.71
N ALA A 917 5.52 24.37 14.56
CA ALA A 917 5.47 25.62 13.80
C ALA A 917 5.16 25.40 12.31
N LEU A 918 5.62 24.27 11.76
CA LEU A 918 5.44 23.88 10.37
C LEU A 918 5.13 22.38 10.32
N THR A 919 4.05 22.04 9.63
CA THR A 919 3.63 20.65 9.38
C THR A 919 3.42 20.44 7.89
N GLY A 920 3.33 19.18 7.47
CA GLY A 920 3.09 18.81 6.09
C GLY A 920 2.18 17.59 6.00
N THR A 921 1.30 17.58 5.00
CA THR A 921 0.52 16.40 4.63
C THR A 921 1.08 15.83 3.34
N VAL A 922 1.35 14.53 3.32
CA VAL A 922 1.76 13.83 2.11
C VAL A 922 0.60 13.82 1.12
N VAL A 923 0.84 14.35 -0.07
CA VAL A 923 -0.14 14.41 -1.17
C VAL A 923 0.46 13.83 -2.45
N ASN A 924 -0.38 13.32 -3.34
CA ASN A 924 0.01 12.79 -4.65
C ASN A 924 1.05 11.64 -4.60
N ALA A 925 1.13 10.86 -3.50
CA ALA A 925 2.15 9.82 -3.29
C ALA A 925 1.55 8.43 -2.97
N GLU A 926 0.71 7.91 -3.87
CA GLU A 926 -0.10 6.70 -3.68
C GLU A 926 0.71 5.40 -3.52
N SER A 927 1.90 5.30 -4.11
CA SER A 927 2.82 4.16 -3.90
C SER A 927 3.70 4.33 -2.65
N GLY A 928 3.44 5.37 -1.85
CA GLY A 928 4.30 5.82 -0.76
C GLY A 928 5.35 6.83 -1.24
N LEU A 929 5.57 7.86 -0.44
CA LEU A 929 6.62 8.85 -0.60
C LEU A 929 7.91 8.33 0.04
N ASN A 930 8.94 8.10 -0.75
CA ASN A 930 10.25 7.69 -0.24
C ASN A 930 10.86 8.79 0.65
N VAL A 931 11.22 8.43 1.87
CA VAL A 931 12.02 9.25 2.77
C VAL A 931 13.49 8.89 2.55
N ARG A 932 14.34 9.88 2.32
CA ARG A 932 15.74 9.72 1.94
C ARG A 932 16.70 10.27 2.98
N SER A 933 17.93 9.79 2.98
CA SER A 933 18.98 10.26 3.90
C SER A 933 19.44 11.70 3.64
N GLY A 934 19.15 12.27 2.46
CA GLY A 934 19.52 13.63 2.08
C GLY A 934 18.59 14.22 1.00
N PRO A 935 18.67 15.54 0.73
CA PRO A 935 17.83 16.22 -0.25
C PRO A 935 18.31 15.91 -1.69
N GLY A 936 17.72 14.88 -2.30
CA GLY A 936 18.03 14.48 -3.68
C GLY A 936 17.59 13.05 -3.99
N THR A 937 17.28 12.76 -5.25
CA THR A 937 16.82 11.42 -5.69
C THR A 937 17.91 10.35 -5.64
N ASP A 938 19.17 10.75 -5.59
CA ASP A 938 20.34 9.85 -5.56
C ASP A 938 20.70 9.41 -4.12
N ASN A 939 20.10 10.03 -3.10
CA ASN A 939 20.30 9.65 -1.70
C ASN A 939 19.55 8.35 -1.36
N ALA A 940 20.13 7.54 -0.48
CA ALA A 940 19.54 6.27 -0.05
C ALA A 940 18.13 6.46 0.54
N VAL A 941 17.23 5.53 0.23
CA VAL A 941 15.89 5.48 0.83
C VAL A 941 16.03 4.90 2.24
N VAL A 942 15.64 5.68 3.25
CA VAL A 942 15.70 5.34 4.69
C VAL A 942 14.32 5.09 5.29
N GLY A 943 13.26 5.37 4.54
CA GLY A 943 11.88 5.13 4.97
C GLY A 943 10.87 5.43 3.86
N SER A 944 9.58 5.37 4.21
CA SER A 944 8.48 5.67 3.30
C SER A 944 7.29 6.21 4.09
N LEU A 945 6.58 7.20 3.55
CA LEU A 945 5.33 7.73 4.10
C LEU A 945 4.16 7.40 3.17
N ALA A 946 2.99 7.04 3.72
CA ALA A 946 1.80 6.82 2.90
C ALA A 946 1.16 8.16 2.48
N ASN A 947 0.40 8.18 1.39
CA ASN A 947 -0.44 9.33 1.04
C ASN A 947 -1.39 9.69 2.19
N GLY A 948 -1.60 10.98 2.45
CA GLY A 948 -2.37 11.48 3.59
C GLY A 948 -1.63 11.47 4.93
N THR A 949 -0.42 10.89 5.01
CA THR A 949 0.38 10.92 6.26
C THR A 949 0.72 12.35 6.62
N ARG A 950 0.41 12.76 7.86
CA ARG A 950 0.81 14.06 8.41
C ARG A 950 2.14 13.94 9.13
N VAL A 951 3.04 14.90 8.91
CA VAL A 951 4.38 14.93 9.47
C VAL A 951 4.74 16.31 10.01
N VAL A 952 5.66 16.34 10.97
CA VAL A 952 6.32 17.57 11.40
C VAL A 952 7.39 17.91 10.37
N VAL A 953 7.42 19.16 9.89
CA VAL A 953 8.43 19.62 8.94
C VAL A 953 9.43 20.48 9.70
N LEU A 954 10.65 19.96 9.86
CA LEU A 954 11.73 20.64 10.58
C LEU A 954 12.31 21.79 9.76
N LYS A 955 12.42 21.60 8.45
CA LYS A 955 12.96 22.58 7.49
C LYS A 955 12.49 22.27 6.08
N ALA A 956 12.30 23.29 5.24
CA ALA A 956 12.15 23.15 3.80
C ALA A 956 13.28 23.93 3.09
N GLU A 957 14.01 23.29 2.18
CA GLU A 957 15.06 23.93 1.39
C GLU A 957 15.24 23.24 0.02
N ASN A 958 15.51 24.02 -1.03
CA ASN A 958 15.84 23.55 -2.38
C ASN A 958 14.86 22.50 -2.95
N GLY A 959 13.55 22.65 -2.68
CA GLY A 959 12.52 21.72 -3.17
C GLY A 959 12.39 20.41 -2.37
N TRP A 960 13.04 20.31 -1.21
CA TRP A 960 12.95 19.16 -0.28
C TRP A 960 12.51 19.60 1.12
N CYS A 961 11.80 18.73 1.82
CA CYS A 961 11.39 18.90 3.20
C CYS A 961 12.14 17.91 4.09
N HIS A 962 12.80 18.40 5.13
CA HIS A 962 13.33 17.58 6.22
C HIS A 962 12.20 17.35 7.23
N VAL A 963 11.76 16.10 7.35
CA VAL A 963 10.57 15.71 8.10
C VAL A 963 10.91 14.83 9.29
N LEU A 964 10.13 14.96 10.36
CA LEU A 964 10.13 14.12 11.55
C LEU A 964 8.83 13.30 11.54
N TYR A 965 8.95 11.97 11.63
CA TYR A 965 7.86 11.03 11.42
C TYR A 965 8.03 9.73 12.25
N LEU A 966 6.97 8.92 12.32
CA LEU A 966 7.01 7.58 12.91
C LEU A 966 7.48 6.56 11.87
N ASN A 967 8.59 5.86 12.11
CA ASN A 967 9.07 4.82 11.20
C ASN A 967 8.36 3.46 11.41
N LYS A 968 8.67 2.48 10.57
CA LYS A 968 8.07 1.12 10.64
C LYS A 968 8.40 0.35 11.92
N SER A 969 9.46 0.72 12.66
CA SER A 969 9.78 0.12 13.96
C SER A 969 9.08 0.83 15.13
N GLY A 970 8.16 1.77 14.85
CA GLY A 970 7.41 2.50 15.87
C GLY A 970 8.23 3.57 16.60
N GLN A 971 9.32 4.06 16.01
CA GLN A 971 10.23 5.05 16.59
C GLN A 971 10.21 6.37 15.81
N ALA A 972 10.51 7.48 16.50
CA ALA A 972 10.72 8.76 15.83
C ALA A 972 11.95 8.69 14.92
N ALA A 973 11.79 9.13 13.67
CA ALA A 973 12.85 9.16 12.67
C ALA A 973 12.82 10.46 11.87
N MET A 974 13.98 10.84 11.32
CA MET A 974 14.13 12.00 10.47
C MET A 974 14.58 11.60 9.07
N GLY A 975 14.20 12.38 8.07
CA GLY A 975 14.71 12.23 6.70
C GLY A 975 14.11 13.24 5.72
N TYR A 976 14.53 13.16 4.47
CA TYR A 976 14.18 14.12 3.43
C TYR A 976 13.14 13.54 2.47
N VAL A 977 12.12 14.35 2.17
CA VAL A 977 11.10 14.04 1.16
C VAL A 977 11.01 15.17 0.15
N SER A 978 10.60 14.87 -1.08
CA SER A 978 10.46 15.91 -2.09
C SER A 978 9.25 16.80 -1.76
N GLY A 979 9.46 18.12 -1.76
CA GLY A 979 8.44 19.11 -1.40
C GLY A 979 7.23 19.12 -2.33
N GLN A 980 7.37 18.60 -3.56
CA GLN A 980 6.26 18.46 -4.51
C GLN A 980 5.14 17.52 -4.02
N TYR A 981 5.46 16.65 -3.05
CA TYR A 981 4.52 15.69 -2.45
C TYR A 981 4.14 16.08 -1.01
N ILE A 982 4.45 17.30 -0.57
CA ILE A 982 4.11 17.79 0.77
C ILE A 982 3.31 19.08 0.66
N GLN A 983 2.05 19.04 1.08
CA GLN A 983 1.25 20.24 1.30
C GLN A 983 1.59 20.82 2.68
N LEU A 984 2.23 21.99 2.71
CA LEU A 984 2.68 22.63 3.95
C LEU A 984 1.55 23.38 4.68
N THR A 985 1.62 23.41 6.00
CA THR A 985 0.73 24.21 6.86
C THR A 985 1.55 24.91 7.95
N GLN A 986 1.43 26.25 8.05
CA GLN A 986 2.12 27.09 9.03
C GLN A 986 1.17 27.67 10.08
N LEU A 987 1.65 27.84 11.31
CA LEU A 987 0.94 28.57 12.36
C LEU A 987 0.96 30.09 12.11
N SER A 988 -0.21 30.70 11.93
CA SER A 988 -0.37 32.16 11.94
C SER A 988 -0.30 32.71 13.37
N GLN A 989 0.73 33.51 13.69
CA GLN A 989 0.79 34.23 14.96
C GLN A 989 -0.16 35.44 14.92
N SER A 990 -1.24 35.41 15.73
CA SER A 990 -2.07 36.59 16.00
C SER A 990 -1.66 37.22 17.33
N GLY A 991 -1.28 38.51 17.31
CA GLY A 991 -1.38 39.39 18.48
C GLY A 991 -0.10 40.07 18.97
N GLN A 992 0.45 41.01 18.19
CA GLN A 992 1.09 42.19 18.77
C GLN A 992 0.64 43.41 17.97
N THR A 993 -0.21 44.23 18.60
CA THR A 993 -0.44 45.61 18.21
C THR A 993 0.90 46.34 18.21
N ASP A 994 1.29 46.92 17.08
CA ASP A 994 2.22 48.03 17.10
C ASP A 994 1.64 49.21 16.33
N GLN A 995 1.51 50.31 17.05
CA GLN A 995 1.19 51.61 16.51
C GLN A 995 2.33 52.03 15.59
N GLY A 996 1.99 52.76 14.53
CA GLY A 996 2.94 53.19 13.53
C GLY A 996 4.18 53.88 14.11
N SER A 997 5.33 53.53 13.55
CA SER A 997 6.49 54.41 13.42
C SER A 997 7.17 54.05 12.12
N GLN A 998 6.93 54.86 11.07
CA GLN A 998 7.88 55.02 9.98
C GLN A 998 9.14 55.67 10.56
N ASP A 999 10.33 55.11 10.35
CA ASP A 999 11.19 55.69 9.31
C ASP A 999 12.43 54.84 8.96
N THR A 1000 12.82 55.03 7.70
CA THR A 1000 13.96 54.52 6.92
C THR A 1000 15.35 54.84 7.47
N GLN A 1001 16.34 54.00 7.15
CA GLN A 1001 17.73 54.43 6.93
C GLN A 1001 18.52 53.49 5.97
N THR A 1002 18.53 53.84 4.68
CA THR A 1002 19.72 53.78 3.80
C THR A 1002 20.61 55.00 4.17
N SER A 1003 21.93 55.06 4.10
CA SER A 1003 23.01 54.25 3.51
C SER A 1003 24.36 54.91 3.89
N GLU A 1004 25.44 54.14 3.79
CA GLU A 1004 26.82 54.54 3.40
C GLU A 1004 27.76 55.35 4.34
N GLU A 1005 28.96 54.79 4.46
CA GLU A 1005 30.17 55.40 4.99
C GLU A 1005 30.71 56.49 4.05
N SER A 1006 30.87 57.73 4.55
CA SER A 1006 32.18 58.42 4.57
C SER A 1006 32.11 59.84 5.18
N GLN A 1007 32.93 60.00 6.22
CA GLN A 1007 33.75 61.16 6.62
C GLN A 1007 33.14 62.54 6.98
N THR A 1008 33.13 62.76 8.30
CA THR A 1008 33.57 63.96 9.07
C THR A 1008 32.99 65.36 8.86
N SER A 1009 32.40 65.83 9.97
CA SER A 1009 32.58 67.14 10.65
C SER A 1009 31.54 68.26 10.50
N GLN A 1010 30.90 68.52 11.65
CA GLN A 1010 30.46 69.76 12.30
C GLN A 1010 29.30 70.64 11.77
N ASN A 1011 28.35 70.79 12.70
CA ASN A 1011 27.63 71.99 13.17
C ASN A 1011 26.36 72.52 12.44
N SER A 1012 25.23 72.17 13.08
CA SER A 1012 24.33 73.06 13.84
C SER A 1012 23.21 73.85 13.15
N GLN A 1013 22.02 73.65 13.77
CA GLN A 1013 20.90 74.58 14.01
C GLN A 1013 19.84 74.84 12.92
N GLY A 1014 18.57 74.67 13.31
CA GLY A 1014 17.52 75.61 12.91
C GLY A 1014 16.12 75.05 12.61
N SER A 1015 15.39 74.64 13.65
CA SER A 1015 13.94 74.81 13.91
C SER A 1015 13.02 75.44 12.83
N GLN A 1016 11.85 74.81 12.61
CA GLN A 1016 10.46 75.35 12.72
C GLN A 1016 9.47 74.80 11.67
N ASP A 1017 8.33 74.32 12.18
CA ASP A 1017 6.94 74.58 11.75
C ASP A 1017 6.43 74.11 10.35
N ILE A 1018 5.18 73.71 10.08
CA ILE A 1018 3.90 73.41 10.78
C ILE A 1018 2.89 73.05 9.65
N ARG A 1019 1.98 72.08 9.90
CA ARG A 1019 0.64 71.83 9.26
C ARG A 1019 0.59 71.50 7.74
N SER A 1020 -0.30 70.64 7.24
CA SER A 1020 -1.58 70.08 7.72
C SER A 1020 -1.87 68.75 7.05
#